data_AF-A0A1S3YC66-F1
#
_entry.id   AF-A0A1S3YC66-F1
#
_cell.length_a   1.000
_cell.length_b   1.000
_cell.length_c   1.000
_cell.angle_alpha   90.00
_cell.angle_beta   90.00
_cell.angle_gamma   90.00
#
_symmetry.space_group_name_H-M   'P 1'
#
loop_
_entity.id
_entity.type
_entity.pdbx_description
1 polymer ?
#
loop_
_entity_poly.entity_id
_entity_poly.type
_entity_poly.pdbx_seq_one_letter_code
_entity_poly.pdbx_strand_id
1 'polypeptide(L)'
;MYLSTRSSSSSSSSAFLRPSRLRFASTLSTVPSSTSTSPVSRIFSLLSFSRHIQPAALFSVNYRSFSFSSALPSLRYSVPRWSHGVDWRSPISLRAQVRTASSDIEPLDRNIATMASEHPFRGIFTSLPKPGGGEFGKFYSLTALNDPRIDKLPFSIRILLESAIRNCDNFQVSKDDVEKILNWENTAPKQVEIPFKPARVLLQDFTGVPAVVDLASMRDAMKELGSDPDKINPLVPVDLVIDHSVQADVVRSENALQANMDIEFQRNRERFAFLRWGATAFRNMLVVPPGSGIVHQVNLEYLGRVVFNSDGVLYPDSLVGTDSHTTMIDGLGVAGWGVGGIEAEAAMLGQPMSMVLPGVVGFRMSGKLREGVTATDLVLTVTQMLRDHGVVGKFVEFYGSGMASLSLADRATIANMSPEYGATMGFFPVDHMTLQYLKLTGRSEETITMIEEYLRANKMFVDYNEPQEERVYSSYLGLDLADVEPCVSGPKRPNDRVALNDMKADWHACLDNKHGFKGFAVPKQEQDKVATFTFHGLPAELKHGSVVIAAITSCTNTSNPSVMLGAGLVAKKACELGLEVKPWIKTSLAPGSGAVTKYLHKSGLQTYLNQQGFHLVGYGCTTCIGNSGDLDESVASAITDNDIVAAAVLSGNRNFEGRVHPQTRANYLASPPLVVAYALAGTVDIDFEKEPIGIGKDGKGVYLKDIWPSNEEIAEVVQSSVLPEMFKSTYEAITQGNPIWNQLSVPSSNLYAWDPNSTYIHQPPYFKGMSVDPPGPHGVAFIRTVLLQSILWSVEFSGRTSIHMAAVVAMIK
;
A
#
# COMPACT_ATOMS: atom_id res chain seq x y z
N MET A 1 -50.80 19.21 -34.87
CA MET A 1 -51.59 19.01 -36.11
C MET A 1 -51.36 17.58 -36.57
N TYR A 2 -52.45 16.82 -36.73
CA TYR A 2 -52.59 15.39 -37.10
C TYR A 2 -51.96 14.34 -36.14
N LEU A 3 -52.64 13.79 -35.11
CA LEU A 3 -53.84 12.91 -34.97
C LEU A 3 -53.61 11.41 -35.22
N SER A 4 -53.65 10.61 -34.14
CA SER A 4 -54.55 9.44 -33.90
C SER A 4 -54.00 8.62 -32.70
N THR A 5 -54.57 8.64 -31.48
CA THR A 5 -55.70 7.83 -30.91
C THR A 5 -55.50 6.31 -31.02
N ARG A 6 -55.73 5.42 -30.04
CA ARG A 6 -56.60 5.40 -28.85
C ARG A 6 -56.29 4.14 -27.97
N SER A 7 -56.45 4.28 -26.66
CA SER A 7 -56.98 3.34 -25.62
C SER A 7 -57.11 1.83 -25.87
N SER A 8 -56.75 0.99 -24.89
CA SER A 8 -57.69 0.44 -23.89
C SER A 8 -57.09 -0.68 -23.02
N SER A 9 -57.57 -0.70 -21.78
CA SER A 9 -57.38 -1.63 -20.67
C SER A 9 -58.05 -3.00 -20.88
N SER A 10 -57.49 -4.09 -20.33
CA SER A 10 -58.25 -5.05 -19.51
C SER A 10 -57.37 -6.11 -18.84
N SER A 11 -57.89 -6.58 -17.71
CA SER A 11 -57.38 -7.44 -16.65
C SER A 11 -57.47 -8.96 -16.90
N SER A 12 -56.59 -9.75 -16.28
CA SER A 12 -56.79 -11.06 -15.59
C SER A 12 -55.42 -11.77 -15.44
N SER A 13 -54.88 -12.07 -14.25
CA SER A 13 -55.25 -13.05 -13.19
C SER A 13 -54.91 -14.52 -13.49
N SER A 14 -53.77 -15.00 -12.97
CA SER A 14 -53.50 -16.38 -12.47
C SER A 14 -52.01 -16.45 -12.04
N ALA A 15 -51.61 -16.43 -10.76
CA ALA A 15 -51.73 -17.44 -9.69
C ALA A 15 -50.69 -18.59 -9.75
N PHE A 16 -50.19 -18.96 -8.56
CA PHE A 16 -49.30 -20.08 -8.16
C PHE A 16 -47.78 -19.84 -8.31
N LEU A 17 -46.87 -20.07 -7.35
CA LEU A 17 -46.88 -20.65 -5.99
C LEU A 17 -45.63 -20.18 -5.22
N ARG A 18 -45.80 -19.79 -3.95
CA ARG A 18 -44.75 -19.84 -2.91
C ARG A 18 -44.73 -21.24 -2.28
N PRO A 19 -43.61 -21.64 -1.65
CA PRO A 19 -43.70 -22.46 -0.45
C PRO A 19 -43.04 -21.77 0.74
N SER A 20 -43.69 -21.88 1.89
CA SER A 20 -43.22 -21.47 3.21
C SER A 20 -43.18 -22.68 4.14
N ARG A 21 -42.07 -22.76 4.90
CA ARG A 21 -41.90 -23.27 6.27
C ARG A 21 -42.30 -24.72 6.61
N LEU A 22 -41.34 -25.42 7.23
CA LEU A 22 -41.59 -26.42 8.27
C LEU A 22 -40.74 -26.09 9.50
N ARG A 23 -41.43 -25.88 10.63
CA ARG A 23 -40.90 -25.90 12.00
C ARG A 23 -40.98 -27.33 12.53
N PHE A 24 -40.02 -27.74 13.34
CA PHE A 24 -40.23 -28.78 14.35
C PHE A 24 -39.94 -28.19 15.73
N ALA A 25 -40.91 -28.30 16.62
CA ALA A 25 -40.78 -28.17 18.05
C ALA A 25 -41.54 -29.35 18.66
N SER A 26 -40.93 -30.02 19.64
CA SER A 26 -41.63 -30.94 20.53
C SER A 26 -41.12 -30.70 21.96
N THR A 27 -42.01 -30.22 22.81
CA THR A 27 -41.90 -30.20 24.27
C THR A 27 -42.63 -31.42 24.83
N LEU A 28 -42.09 -32.00 25.90
CA LEU A 28 -42.86 -32.61 26.98
C LEU A 28 -42.03 -32.60 28.28
N SER A 29 -42.73 -32.26 29.35
CA SER A 29 -42.33 -31.95 30.72
C SER A 29 -42.54 -33.13 31.68
N THR A 30 -41.74 -33.25 32.75
CA THR A 30 -42.13 -33.32 34.20
C THR A 30 -40.98 -33.85 35.11
N VAL A 31 -41.06 -33.48 36.40
CA VAL A 31 -40.05 -33.36 37.50
C VAL A 31 -40.37 -34.42 38.61
N PRO A 32 -39.80 -34.48 39.85
CA PRO A 32 -38.43 -34.54 40.42
C PRO A 32 -38.14 -35.84 41.23
N SER A 33 -36.90 -36.04 41.74
CA SER A 33 -36.70 -36.63 43.08
C SER A 33 -35.36 -36.24 43.71
N SER A 34 -35.39 -36.13 45.04
CA SER A 34 -34.50 -35.45 45.97
C SER A 34 -33.45 -36.35 46.66
N THR A 35 -32.59 -35.71 47.48
CA THR A 35 -31.93 -36.21 48.73
C THR A 35 -30.79 -37.25 48.56
N SER A 36 -29.66 -37.24 49.27
CA SER A 36 -29.25 -36.60 50.53
C SER A 36 -27.72 -36.63 50.75
N THR A 37 -27.29 -35.88 51.79
CA THR A 37 -26.20 -36.17 52.75
C THR A 37 -24.72 -35.89 52.39
N SER A 38 -24.27 -34.72 52.88
CA SER A 38 -23.03 -34.47 53.65
C SER A 38 -22.93 -35.37 54.90
N PRO A 39 -21.92 -35.30 55.82
CA PRO A 39 -20.77 -34.38 55.91
C PRO A 39 -19.43 -35.05 56.39
N VAL A 40 -18.38 -34.22 56.60
CA VAL A 40 -17.59 -34.09 57.86
C VAL A 40 -16.08 -33.83 57.62
N SER A 41 -15.74 -32.55 57.82
CA SER A 41 -14.70 -31.97 58.70
C SER A 41 -13.20 -32.34 58.62
N ARG A 42 -12.39 -31.27 58.62
CA ARG A 42 -11.32 -30.85 59.57
C ARG A 42 -10.06 -30.41 58.79
N ILE A 43 -9.67 -29.13 58.77
CA ILE A 43 -9.24 -28.18 59.82
C ILE A 43 -7.69 -28.04 59.83
N PHE A 44 -7.25 -26.76 59.86
CA PHE A 44 -5.92 -26.19 60.20
C PHE A 44 -4.71 -26.55 59.31
N SER A 45 -3.69 -25.73 59.07
CA SER A 45 -3.45 -24.28 59.00
C SER A 45 -1.94 -24.06 58.95
N LEU A 46 -1.52 -23.01 58.25
CA LEU A 46 -0.51 -22.02 58.66
C LEU A 46 1.00 -22.37 58.66
N LEU A 47 1.71 -21.43 58.00
CA LEU A 47 3.01 -20.81 58.32
C LEU A 47 4.28 -21.28 57.58
N SER A 48 4.67 -20.41 56.63
CA SER A 48 5.92 -19.62 56.60
C SER A 48 7.24 -20.26 57.01
N PHE A 49 8.27 -20.19 56.14
CA PHE A 49 9.37 -19.22 56.27
C PHE A 49 10.39 -19.30 55.11
N SER A 50 10.62 -18.12 54.53
CA SER A 50 11.80 -17.54 53.86
C SER A 50 13.19 -18.17 54.08
N ARG A 51 14.03 -18.25 53.02
CA ARG A 51 15.29 -17.45 52.81
C ARG A 51 16.28 -18.07 51.81
N HIS A 52 16.53 -17.31 50.74
CA HIS A 52 17.81 -16.72 50.30
C HIS A 52 19.12 -17.54 50.06
N ILE A 53 19.71 -17.22 48.88
CA ILE A 53 21.14 -16.97 48.53
C ILE A 53 21.91 -18.04 47.71
N GLN A 54 22.25 -17.59 46.49
CA GLN A 54 23.34 -17.86 45.52
C GLN A 54 24.74 -18.22 46.07
N PRO A 55 25.84 -18.35 45.26
CA PRO A 55 26.05 -18.84 43.88
C PRO A 55 27.33 -19.74 43.73
N ALA A 56 27.66 -20.12 42.49
CA ALA A 56 29.00 -20.00 41.86
C ALA A 56 29.67 -21.27 41.24
N ALA A 57 30.18 -21.02 40.03
CA ALA A 57 31.46 -21.45 39.42
C ALA A 57 31.66 -22.86 38.82
N LEU A 58 31.70 -22.86 37.47
CA LEU A 58 32.81 -23.25 36.58
C LEU A 58 33.67 -24.48 36.95
N PHE A 59 33.78 -25.46 36.04
CA PHE A 59 35.03 -25.80 35.32
C PHE A 59 34.80 -26.84 34.21
N SER A 60 35.69 -26.79 33.23
CA SER A 60 35.70 -27.43 31.92
C SER A 60 36.33 -28.84 31.90
N VAL A 61 36.22 -29.49 30.72
CA VAL A 61 37.20 -30.36 30.02
C VAL A 61 36.61 -31.69 29.49
N ASN A 62 36.24 -31.65 28.20
CA ASN A 62 36.67 -32.50 27.07
C ASN A 62 36.69 -34.06 27.10
N TYR A 63 35.98 -34.57 26.08
CA TYR A 63 36.34 -35.58 25.05
C TYR A 63 36.11 -37.10 25.24
N ARG A 64 35.28 -37.60 24.29
CA ARG A 64 35.38 -38.84 23.47
C ARG A 64 34.87 -40.20 24.01
N SER A 65 33.67 -40.55 23.54
CA SER A 65 33.39 -41.49 22.44
C SER A 65 33.02 -42.98 22.67
N PHE A 66 31.99 -43.37 21.91
CA PHE A 66 31.55 -44.68 21.37
C PHE A 66 30.70 -45.66 22.22
N SER A 67 29.39 -45.66 21.89
CA SER A 67 28.56 -46.76 21.33
C SER A 67 28.50 -48.15 21.99
N PHE A 68 27.28 -48.68 22.27
CA PHE A 68 26.47 -49.52 21.36
C PHE A 68 25.21 -50.11 22.06
N SER A 69 24.09 -50.05 21.32
CA SER A 69 23.04 -51.08 21.08
C SER A 69 21.94 -51.53 22.06
N SER A 70 20.80 -51.75 21.37
CA SER A 70 19.71 -52.72 21.55
C SER A 70 18.61 -52.39 22.59
N ALA A 71 17.34 -52.79 22.46
CA ALA A 71 16.45 -53.26 21.38
C ALA A 71 15.06 -53.50 22.02
N LEU A 72 13.93 -53.14 21.38
CA LEU A 72 12.72 -53.97 21.04
C LEU A 72 11.43 -53.28 21.59
N PRO A 73 10.19 -53.69 21.21
CA PRO A 73 9.61 -53.76 19.87
C PRO A 73 8.19 -53.14 19.78
N SER A 74 7.68 -53.16 18.56
CA SER A 74 6.42 -52.67 17.97
C SER A 74 5.09 -53.24 18.46
N LEU A 75 4.00 -52.47 18.27
CA LEU A 75 2.78 -52.89 17.53
C LEU A 75 1.96 -51.68 17.06
N ARG A 76 1.27 -51.87 15.93
CA ARG A 76 0.79 -50.88 14.93
C ARG A 76 -0.70 -50.54 15.09
N TYR A 77 -1.12 -49.41 14.54
CA TYR A 77 -2.31 -49.31 13.68
C TYR A 77 -2.14 -48.22 12.61
N SER A 78 -2.70 -48.47 11.44
CA SER A 78 -2.38 -47.88 10.12
C SER A 78 -3.64 -47.43 9.39
N VAL A 79 -3.55 -46.37 8.57
CA VAL A 79 -4.48 -46.03 7.46
C VAL A 79 -3.64 -45.52 6.27
N PRO A 80 -4.00 -45.84 5.00
CA PRO A 80 -3.02 -46.24 3.99
C PRO A 80 -2.62 -45.14 2.99
N ARG A 81 -1.37 -45.24 2.52
CA ARG A 81 -0.86 -44.54 1.32
C ARG A 81 -0.78 -45.56 0.19
N TRP A 82 -1.62 -45.41 -0.82
CA TRP A 82 -1.49 -46.18 -2.06
C TRP A 82 -0.46 -45.52 -2.97
N SER A 83 0.57 -46.29 -3.28
CA SER A 83 1.60 -46.05 -4.26
C SER A 83 1.22 -46.72 -5.58
N HIS A 84 1.31 -45.98 -6.69
CA HIS A 84 1.73 -46.58 -7.94
C HIS A 84 2.97 -45.84 -8.41
N GLY A 85 4.05 -46.60 -8.57
CA GLY A 85 5.32 -46.13 -9.07
C GLY A 85 5.24 -45.80 -10.55
N VAL A 86 5.98 -44.76 -10.92
CA VAL A 86 6.40 -44.50 -12.31
C VAL A 86 7.86 -44.08 -12.22
N ASP A 87 8.68 -44.70 -13.06
CA ASP A 87 10.12 -44.50 -13.23
C ASP A 87 10.53 -43.03 -13.33
N TRP A 88 11.42 -42.57 -12.44
CA TRP A 88 12.18 -41.34 -12.62
C TRP A 88 13.38 -41.60 -13.55
N ARG A 89 13.08 -41.83 -14.82
CA ARG A 89 14.00 -41.56 -15.93
C ARG A 89 13.24 -40.76 -16.97
N SER A 90 13.31 -39.44 -16.87
CA SER A 90 13.01 -38.54 -17.98
C SER A 90 14.29 -37.81 -18.40
N PRO A 91 14.46 -37.58 -19.70
CA PRO A 91 15.73 -37.22 -20.31
C PRO A 91 16.10 -35.79 -19.95
N ILE A 92 17.35 -35.62 -19.52
CA ILE A 92 18.05 -34.34 -19.58
C ILE A 92 17.82 -33.80 -20.99
N SER A 93 17.09 -32.69 -21.11
CA SER A 93 16.85 -32.09 -22.42
C SER A 93 18.21 -31.80 -23.05
N LEU A 94 18.40 -32.20 -24.30
CA LEU A 94 19.59 -31.90 -25.10
C LEU A 94 19.93 -30.40 -25.11
N ARG A 95 19.00 -29.52 -24.71
CA ARG A 95 19.19 -28.07 -24.61
C ARG A 95 20.15 -27.63 -23.50
N ALA A 96 20.30 -28.40 -22.42
CA ALA A 96 21.24 -28.07 -21.34
C ALA A 96 22.70 -28.36 -21.71
N GLN A 97 22.93 -29.30 -22.63
CA GLN A 97 24.28 -29.64 -23.12
C GLN A 97 24.70 -28.81 -24.35
N VAL A 98 23.76 -28.18 -25.05
CA VAL A 98 24.07 -27.32 -26.21
C VAL A 98 24.60 -25.93 -25.78
N ARG A 99 24.28 -25.43 -24.58
CA ARG A 99 24.85 -24.16 -24.07
C ARG A 99 26.30 -24.25 -23.60
N THR A 100 26.80 -25.45 -23.32
CA THR A 100 28.19 -25.66 -22.87
C THR A 100 29.19 -25.89 -24.01
N ALA A 101 28.73 -25.91 -25.27
CA ALA A 101 29.58 -26.19 -26.44
C ALA A 101 29.63 -25.03 -27.46
N SER A 102 29.15 -23.84 -27.12
CA SER A 102 29.08 -22.69 -28.03
C SER A 102 29.72 -21.42 -27.44
N SER A 103 30.80 -21.57 -26.67
CA SER A 103 31.55 -20.44 -26.09
C SER A 103 32.31 -19.59 -27.13
N ASP A 104 32.45 -20.08 -28.36
CA ASP A 104 33.21 -19.41 -29.43
C ASP A 104 32.33 -18.71 -30.49
N ILE A 105 30.99 -18.69 -30.30
CA ILE A 105 30.02 -18.09 -31.26
C ILE A 105 29.27 -16.87 -30.67
N GLU A 106 29.17 -16.74 -29.35
CA GLU A 106 28.42 -15.64 -28.70
C GLU A 106 28.93 -14.21 -29.00
N PRO A 107 30.23 -13.92 -29.12
CA PRO A 107 30.70 -12.57 -29.46
C PRO A 107 30.31 -12.17 -30.89
N LEU A 108 30.17 -13.15 -31.79
CA LEU A 108 29.77 -12.94 -33.17
C LEU A 108 28.26 -12.69 -33.28
N ASP A 109 27.44 -13.46 -32.56
CA ASP A 109 25.98 -13.25 -32.49
C ASP A 109 25.60 -11.93 -31.81
N ARG A 110 26.35 -11.49 -30.79
CA ARG A 110 26.17 -10.14 -30.19
C ARG A 110 26.42 -9.01 -31.18
N ASN A 111 27.39 -9.17 -32.08
CA ASN A 111 27.70 -8.18 -33.12
C ASN A 111 26.76 -8.29 -34.33
N ILE A 112 26.18 -9.46 -34.61
CA ILE A 112 25.24 -9.68 -35.72
C ILE A 112 23.81 -9.24 -35.34
N ALA A 113 23.36 -9.48 -34.10
CA ALA A 113 22.04 -9.03 -33.64
C ALA A 113 21.94 -7.50 -33.48
N THR A 114 23.07 -6.83 -33.25
CA THR A 114 23.15 -5.35 -33.08
C THR A 114 23.41 -4.59 -34.38
N MET A 115 23.64 -5.28 -35.50
CA MET A 115 23.56 -4.65 -36.83
C MET A 115 22.10 -4.38 -37.17
N ALA A 116 21.64 -3.15 -36.91
CA ALA A 116 20.38 -2.52 -37.34
C ALA A 116 19.37 -3.46 -38.03
N SER A 117 18.85 -4.45 -37.30
CA SER A 117 17.72 -5.23 -37.78
C SER A 117 16.50 -4.32 -37.70
N GLU A 118 15.77 -4.23 -38.80
CA GLU A 118 14.57 -3.40 -38.88
C GLU A 118 13.56 -3.86 -37.82
N HIS A 119 13.02 -2.92 -37.04
CA HIS A 119 12.12 -3.25 -35.93
C HIS A 119 10.97 -4.16 -36.42
N PRO A 120 10.79 -5.36 -35.84
CA PRO A 120 9.78 -6.36 -36.21
C PRO A 120 8.37 -5.86 -36.52
N PHE A 121 7.94 -4.83 -35.78
CA PHE A 121 6.59 -4.28 -35.85
C PHE A 121 6.57 -2.89 -36.50
N ARG A 122 7.57 -2.51 -37.31
CA ARG A 122 7.60 -1.21 -38.02
C ARG A 122 6.34 -0.98 -38.86
N GLY A 123 5.74 -2.03 -39.42
CA GLY A 123 4.55 -1.95 -40.26
C GLY A 123 3.28 -1.44 -39.55
N ILE A 124 3.24 -1.46 -38.22
CA ILE A 124 2.11 -0.94 -37.41
C ILE A 124 2.46 0.38 -36.69
N PHE A 125 3.64 0.94 -36.96
CA PHE A 125 4.07 2.23 -36.41
C PHE A 125 3.49 3.37 -37.26
N THR A 126 2.50 4.07 -36.72
CA THR A 126 1.68 5.04 -37.46
C THR A 126 1.54 6.37 -36.71
N SER A 127 1.13 7.43 -37.40
CA SER A 127 0.89 8.75 -36.82
C SER A 127 -0.48 8.84 -36.16
N LEU A 128 -0.55 9.53 -35.01
CA LEU A 128 -1.79 9.92 -34.34
C LEU A 128 -2.21 11.32 -34.81
N PRO A 129 -3.30 11.48 -35.58
CA PRO A 129 -3.73 12.77 -36.08
C PRO A 129 -4.20 13.68 -34.94
N LYS A 130 -3.94 14.99 -35.06
CA LYS A 130 -4.41 16.00 -34.12
C LYS A 130 -5.71 16.66 -34.64
N PRO A 131 -6.74 16.84 -33.79
CA PRO A 131 -7.91 17.63 -34.16
C PRO A 131 -7.51 19.05 -34.60
N GLY A 132 -7.96 19.48 -35.78
CA GLY A 132 -7.60 20.78 -36.36
C GLY A 132 -6.34 20.79 -37.23
N GLY A 133 -5.69 19.65 -37.46
CA GLY A 133 -4.56 19.48 -38.38
C GLY A 133 -3.22 19.26 -37.66
N GLY A 134 -2.33 18.50 -38.32
CA GLY A 134 -1.06 18.04 -37.74
C GLY A 134 -1.16 16.67 -37.07
N GLU A 135 -0.12 16.29 -36.34
CA GLU A 135 -0.03 15.02 -35.60
C GLU A 135 0.44 15.29 -34.16
N PHE A 136 -0.03 14.49 -33.21
CA PHE A 136 0.48 14.52 -31.83
C PHE A 136 1.82 13.80 -31.68
N GLY A 137 2.04 12.77 -32.49
CA GLY A 137 3.18 11.87 -32.45
C GLY A 137 2.86 10.57 -33.17
N LYS A 138 3.77 9.60 -33.13
CA LYS A 138 3.63 8.27 -33.70
C LYS A 138 3.50 7.22 -32.61
N PHE A 139 2.82 6.12 -32.91
CA PHE A 139 2.61 5.03 -31.98
C PHE A 139 2.52 3.68 -32.69
N TYR A 140 2.73 2.61 -31.94
CA TYR A 140 2.43 1.26 -32.40
C TYR A 140 0.94 0.99 -32.23
N SER A 141 0.23 0.89 -33.35
CA SER A 141 -1.21 0.62 -33.36
C SER A 141 -1.46 -0.87 -33.10
N LEU A 142 -2.02 -1.19 -31.93
CA LEU A 142 -2.41 -2.57 -31.60
C LEU A 142 -3.49 -3.08 -32.57
N THR A 143 -4.42 -2.21 -32.95
CA THR A 143 -5.50 -2.55 -33.89
C THR A 143 -4.98 -2.90 -35.29
N ALA A 144 -3.85 -2.31 -35.72
CA ALA A 144 -3.22 -2.63 -37.00
C ALA A 144 -2.57 -4.03 -37.05
N LEU A 145 -2.44 -4.75 -35.93
CA LEU A 145 -2.08 -6.18 -35.92
C LEU A 145 -3.16 -7.07 -36.57
N ASN A 146 -4.40 -6.59 -36.65
CA ASN A 146 -5.56 -7.33 -37.19
C ASN A 146 -5.77 -8.70 -36.51
N ASP A 147 -5.49 -8.79 -35.20
CA ASP A 147 -5.66 -10.01 -34.42
C ASP A 147 -6.88 -9.90 -33.48
N PRO A 148 -7.91 -10.76 -33.62
CA PRO A 148 -9.13 -10.68 -32.83
C PRO A 148 -8.92 -10.99 -31.34
N ARG A 149 -7.77 -11.55 -30.94
CA ARG A 149 -7.46 -11.82 -29.53
C ARG A 149 -7.34 -10.52 -28.72
N ILE A 150 -6.90 -9.43 -29.35
CA ILE A 150 -6.68 -8.13 -28.70
C ILE A 150 -7.96 -7.63 -28.03
N ASP A 151 -9.11 -7.82 -28.69
CA ASP A 151 -10.41 -7.33 -28.22
C ASP A 151 -10.85 -7.99 -26.91
N LYS A 152 -10.40 -9.23 -26.66
CA LYS A 152 -10.73 -9.99 -25.45
C LYS A 152 -9.76 -9.76 -24.29
N LEU A 153 -8.57 -9.22 -24.56
CA LEU A 153 -7.55 -9.02 -23.54
C LEU A 153 -8.02 -8.03 -22.47
N PRO A 154 -7.76 -8.30 -21.18
CA PRO A 154 -7.82 -7.29 -20.13
C PRO A 154 -6.97 -6.06 -20.49
N PHE A 155 -7.40 -4.87 -20.10
CA PHE A 155 -6.66 -3.63 -20.41
C PHE A 155 -5.24 -3.65 -19.84
N SER A 156 -5.10 -4.17 -18.62
CA SER A 156 -3.81 -4.39 -17.97
C SER A 156 -2.84 -5.22 -18.83
N ILE A 157 -3.34 -6.22 -19.55
CA ILE A 157 -2.51 -7.06 -20.46
C ILE A 157 -2.21 -6.33 -21.78
N ARG A 158 -3.11 -5.46 -22.27
CA ARG A 158 -2.84 -4.63 -23.46
C ARG A 158 -1.65 -3.68 -23.23
N ILE A 159 -1.46 -3.19 -22.00
CA ILE A 159 -0.29 -2.37 -21.64
C ILE A 159 1.00 -3.18 -21.70
N LEU A 160 1.00 -4.42 -21.19
CA LEU A 160 2.15 -5.32 -21.32
C LEU A 160 2.46 -5.64 -22.79
N LEU A 161 1.42 -5.86 -23.59
CA LEU A 161 1.53 -6.12 -25.03
C LEU A 161 2.15 -4.94 -25.77
N GLU A 162 1.70 -3.71 -25.49
CA GLU A 162 2.26 -2.49 -26.08
C GLU A 162 3.74 -2.35 -25.73
N SER A 163 4.11 -2.54 -24.46
CA SER A 163 5.50 -2.42 -24.01
C SER A 163 6.39 -3.44 -24.73
N ALA A 164 5.95 -4.69 -24.86
CA ALA A 164 6.70 -5.72 -25.57
C ALA A 164 6.84 -5.42 -27.07
N ILE A 165 5.78 -4.94 -27.73
CA ILE A 165 5.80 -4.57 -29.16
C ILE A 165 6.79 -3.44 -29.39
N ARG A 166 6.69 -2.35 -28.63
CA ARG A 166 7.52 -1.15 -28.82
C ARG A 166 8.99 -1.40 -28.54
N ASN A 167 9.31 -2.33 -27.66
CA ASN A 167 10.67 -2.66 -27.26
C ASN A 167 11.24 -3.91 -27.95
N CYS A 168 10.56 -4.45 -28.97
CA CYS A 168 10.98 -5.70 -29.62
C CYS A 168 12.28 -5.52 -30.41
N ASP A 169 13.39 -6.00 -29.86
CA ASP A 169 14.73 -5.93 -30.44
C ASP A 169 15.26 -7.31 -30.91
N ASN A 170 14.47 -8.38 -30.72
CA ASN A 170 14.87 -9.79 -30.93
C ASN A 170 16.07 -10.23 -30.09
N PHE A 171 16.36 -9.53 -29.00
CA PHE A 171 17.41 -9.87 -28.05
C PHE A 171 16.90 -9.86 -26.61
N GLN A 172 16.61 -8.68 -26.06
CA GLN A 172 15.99 -8.54 -24.74
C GLN A 172 14.48 -8.84 -24.79
N VAL A 173 13.83 -8.47 -25.89
CA VAL A 173 12.40 -8.70 -26.14
C VAL A 173 12.23 -9.30 -27.53
N SER A 174 11.71 -10.52 -27.59
CA SER A 174 11.54 -11.26 -28.84
C SER A 174 10.11 -11.22 -29.37
N LYS A 175 9.93 -11.53 -30.67
CA LYS A 175 8.60 -11.77 -31.25
C LYS A 175 7.80 -12.87 -30.53
N ASP A 176 8.51 -13.87 -29.99
CA ASP A 176 7.89 -14.95 -29.20
C ASP A 176 7.29 -14.43 -27.90
N ASP A 177 7.92 -13.43 -27.28
CA ASP A 177 7.38 -12.78 -26.07
C ASP A 177 6.11 -11.98 -26.38
N VAL A 178 6.07 -11.27 -27.50
CA VAL A 178 4.84 -10.60 -27.97
C VAL A 178 3.72 -11.60 -28.20
N GLU A 179 4.00 -12.74 -28.85
CA GLU A 179 3.00 -13.80 -29.07
C GLU A 179 2.55 -14.45 -27.76
N LYS A 180 3.45 -14.65 -26.77
CA LYS A 180 3.05 -15.14 -25.43
C LYS A 180 2.03 -14.23 -24.78
N ILE A 181 2.23 -12.92 -24.85
CA ILE A 181 1.33 -11.92 -24.24
C ILE A 181 0.02 -11.84 -25.03
N LEU A 182 0.09 -11.83 -26.37
CA LEU A 182 -1.09 -11.81 -27.23
C LEU A 182 -1.98 -13.05 -27.03
N ASN A 183 -1.37 -14.20 -26.76
CA ASN A 183 -2.05 -15.47 -26.45
C ASN A 183 -2.32 -15.68 -24.95
N TRP A 184 -2.46 -14.59 -24.18
CA TRP A 184 -2.55 -14.57 -22.71
C TRP A 184 -3.48 -15.64 -22.10
N GLU A 185 -4.67 -15.83 -22.67
CA GLU A 185 -5.67 -16.79 -22.16
C GLU A 185 -5.10 -18.22 -22.06
N ASN A 186 -4.21 -18.60 -22.98
CA ASN A 186 -3.60 -19.93 -23.06
C ASN A 186 -2.21 -20.01 -22.40
N THR A 187 -1.54 -18.88 -22.20
CA THR A 187 -0.14 -18.82 -21.76
C THR A 187 -0.02 -18.42 -20.29
N ALA A 188 -0.88 -17.54 -19.76
CA ALA A 188 -0.87 -17.15 -18.36
C ALA A 188 -1.11 -18.34 -17.40
N PRO A 189 -2.04 -19.29 -17.66
CA PRO A 189 -2.19 -20.47 -16.81
C PRO A 189 -0.97 -21.39 -16.79
N LYS A 190 -0.08 -21.29 -17.78
CA LYS A 190 1.17 -22.06 -17.87
C LYS A 190 2.33 -21.38 -17.16
N GLN A 191 2.09 -20.22 -16.53
CA GLN A 191 3.09 -19.44 -15.80
C GLN A 191 4.33 -19.13 -16.65
N VAL A 192 4.12 -18.78 -17.92
CA VAL A 192 5.23 -18.38 -18.79
C VAL A 192 5.85 -17.07 -18.32
N GLU A 193 7.17 -16.95 -18.43
CA GLU A 193 7.88 -15.70 -18.18
C GLU A 193 7.83 -14.79 -19.41
N ILE A 194 7.70 -13.49 -19.16
CA ILE A 194 7.74 -12.42 -20.15
C ILE A 194 8.68 -11.30 -19.70
N PRO A 195 9.36 -10.60 -20.63
CA PRO A 195 10.05 -9.37 -20.33
C PRO A 195 9.06 -8.21 -20.23
N PHE A 196 9.27 -7.32 -19.26
CA PHE A 196 8.53 -6.07 -19.13
C PHE A 196 9.50 -4.90 -18.96
N LYS A 197 9.34 -3.85 -19.78
CA LYS A 197 10.09 -2.60 -19.69
C LYS A 197 9.14 -1.48 -19.27
N PRO A 198 9.16 -1.04 -18.00
CA PRO A 198 8.31 0.06 -17.55
C PRO A 198 8.74 1.37 -18.23
N ALA A 199 7.80 2.32 -18.35
CA ALA A 199 8.07 3.64 -18.93
C ALA A 199 8.93 4.54 -18.03
N ARG A 200 8.86 4.35 -16.70
CA ARG A 200 9.60 5.11 -15.69
C ARG A 200 9.75 4.34 -14.38
N VAL A 201 10.54 4.88 -13.45
CA VAL A 201 10.73 4.35 -12.10
C VAL A 201 10.38 5.41 -11.05
N LEU A 202 9.77 4.99 -9.94
CA LEU A 202 9.42 5.86 -8.81
C LEU A 202 10.15 5.43 -7.53
N LEU A 203 10.79 6.37 -6.85
CA LEU A 203 11.53 6.13 -5.61
C LEU A 203 10.98 6.98 -4.47
N GLN A 204 11.16 6.49 -3.25
CA GLN A 204 11.03 7.27 -2.01
C GLN A 204 12.34 7.22 -1.22
N ASP A 205 12.61 8.15 -0.30
CA ASP A 205 13.95 8.36 0.28
C ASP A 205 14.55 7.19 1.10
N PHE A 206 13.75 6.35 1.75
CA PHE A 206 14.26 5.17 2.47
C PHE A 206 14.89 4.14 1.53
N THR A 207 14.27 3.92 0.37
CA THR A 207 14.79 3.00 -0.66
C THR A 207 15.60 3.69 -1.75
N GLY A 208 15.43 4.99 -1.91
CA GLY A 208 16.14 5.81 -2.89
C GLY A 208 17.59 6.08 -2.45
N VAL A 209 17.85 6.22 -1.14
CA VAL A 209 19.22 6.28 -0.63
C VAL A 209 20.02 5.02 -1.03
N PRO A 210 19.61 3.79 -0.70
CA PRO A 210 20.36 2.60 -1.12
C PRO A 210 20.43 2.47 -2.65
N ALA A 211 19.37 2.77 -3.40
CA ALA A 211 19.43 2.71 -4.87
C ALA A 211 20.47 3.67 -5.48
N VAL A 212 20.57 4.90 -4.95
CA VAL A 212 21.59 5.87 -5.40
C VAL A 212 22.99 5.46 -4.92
N VAL A 213 23.12 4.81 -3.75
CA VAL A 213 24.38 4.20 -3.28
C VAL A 213 24.83 3.10 -4.24
N ASP A 214 23.92 2.26 -4.71
CA ASP A 214 24.23 1.17 -5.63
C ASP A 214 24.68 1.70 -6.99
N LEU A 215 23.97 2.70 -7.54
CA LEU A 215 24.40 3.39 -8.77
C LEU A 215 25.76 4.08 -8.61
N ALA A 216 26.02 4.74 -7.48
CA ALA A 216 27.32 5.36 -7.19
C ALA A 216 28.45 4.30 -7.12
N SER A 217 28.17 3.16 -6.49
CA SER A 217 29.12 2.06 -6.34
C SER A 217 29.40 1.36 -7.67
N MET A 218 28.38 1.23 -8.53
CA MET A 218 28.54 0.74 -9.90
C MET A 218 29.42 1.67 -10.74
N ARG A 219 29.33 2.99 -10.55
CA ARG A 219 30.25 3.96 -11.21
C ARG A 219 31.70 3.75 -10.78
N ASP A 220 31.94 3.53 -9.49
CA ASP A 220 33.28 3.22 -9.00
C ASP A 220 33.80 1.90 -9.56
N ALA A 221 32.98 0.86 -9.58
CA ALA A 221 33.34 -0.42 -10.16
C ALA A 221 33.67 -0.32 -11.65
N MET A 222 32.90 0.46 -12.41
CA MET A 222 33.19 0.73 -13.83
C MET A 222 34.53 1.43 -14.02
N LYS A 223 34.86 2.39 -13.15
CA LYS A 223 36.16 3.07 -13.15
C LYS A 223 37.30 2.11 -12.82
N GLU A 224 37.14 1.28 -11.79
CA GLU A 224 38.14 0.27 -11.38
C GLU A 224 38.41 -0.74 -12.50
N LEU A 225 37.39 -1.10 -13.27
CA LEU A 225 37.50 -1.95 -14.46
C LEU A 225 38.04 -1.21 -15.71
N GLY A 226 38.39 0.07 -15.62
CA GLY A 226 38.91 0.86 -16.73
C GLY A 226 37.87 1.23 -17.79
N SER A 227 36.59 1.21 -17.44
CA SER A 227 35.46 1.57 -18.30
C SER A 227 34.94 2.97 -17.97
N ASP A 228 33.99 3.46 -18.77
CA ASP A 228 33.36 4.77 -18.59
C ASP A 228 32.25 4.71 -17.51
N PRO A 229 32.39 5.42 -16.37
CA PRO A 229 31.38 5.45 -15.32
C PRO A 229 30.06 6.07 -15.76
N ASP A 230 30.06 7.00 -16.74
CA ASP A 230 28.86 7.72 -17.15
C ASP A 230 27.87 6.83 -17.92
N LYS A 231 28.26 5.60 -18.27
CA LYS A 231 27.38 4.54 -18.75
C LYS A 231 26.42 4.03 -17.67
N ILE A 232 26.78 4.17 -16.39
CA ILE A 232 25.86 3.93 -15.28
C ILE A 232 25.02 5.19 -15.11
N ASN A 233 23.86 5.18 -15.76
CA ASN A 233 22.88 6.24 -15.70
C ASN A 233 21.48 5.69 -15.99
N PRO A 234 20.42 6.20 -15.32
CA PRO A 234 19.05 5.86 -15.69
C PRO A 234 18.73 6.18 -17.16
N LEU A 235 18.20 5.20 -17.88
CA LEU A 235 17.75 5.26 -19.27
C LEU A 235 16.26 5.60 -19.40
N VAL A 236 15.51 5.44 -18.32
CA VAL A 236 14.12 5.89 -18.19
C VAL A 236 14.03 6.99 -17.13
N PRO A 237 12.98 7.83 -17.13
CA PRO A 237 12.75 8.79 -16.06
C PRO A 237 12.68 8.12 -14.70
N VAL A 238 13.34 8.72 -13.71
CA VAL A 238 13.34 8.31 -12.31
C VAL A 238 12.89 9.50 -11.48
N ASP A 239 11.75 9.36 -10.82
CA ASP A 239 11.25 10.39 -9.92
C ASP A 239 11.42 9.90 -8.47
N LEU A 240 12.20 10.59 -7.64
CA LEU A 240 12.39 10.29 -6.22
C LEU A 240 11.69 11.35 -5.37
N VAL A 241 10.86 10.94 -4.41
CA VAL A 241 10.18 11.85 -3.47
C VAL A 241 10.66 11.62 -2.05
N ILE A 242 11.03 12.69 -1.34
CA ILE A 242 11.46 12.59 0.06
C ILE A 242 10.25 12.81 0.99
N ASP A 243 9.78 11.73 1.62
CA ASP A 243 8.54 11.70 2.39
C ASP A 243 8.53 10.72 3.59
N HIS A 244 9.53 9.85 3.71
CA HIS A 244 9.66 8.87 4.81
C HIS A 244 10.52 9.36 5.98
N SER A 245 11.14 10.54 5.88
CA SER A 245 12.03 11.09 6.90
C SER A 245 11.34 11.89 8.01
N VAL A 246 10.23 12.57 7.70
CA VAL A 246 9.49 13.39 8.68
C VAL A 246 8.79 12.51 9.71
N GLN A 247 8.83 12.94 10.98
CA GLN A 247 8.12 12.30 12.08
C GLN A 247 7.18 13.28 12.76
N ALA A 248 6.10 12.77 13.35
CA ALA A 248 5.18 13.57 14.16
C ALA A 248 5.75 13.78 15.58
N ASP A 249 6.91 14.42 15.69
CA ASP A 249 7.58 14.72 16.97
C ASP A 249 6.74 15.74 17.78
N VAL A 250 6.38 16.85 17.15
CA VAL A 250 5.50 17.89 17.69
C VAL A 250 4.10 17.76 17.07
N VAL A 251 3.08 17.80 17.91
CA VAL A 251 1.66 17.70 17.52
C VAL A 251 0.82 18.74 18.25
N ARG A 252 -0.46 18.88 17.86
CA ARG A 252 -1.44 19.77 18.54
C ARG A 252 -0.94 21.21 18.77
N SER A 253 -0.15 21.72 17.84
CA SER A 253 0.45 23.06 17.91
C SER A 253 0.44 23.72 16.55
N GLU A 254 0.19 25.04 16.50
CA GLU A 254 0.30 25.83 15.26
C GLU A 254 1.70 25.78 14.65
N ASN A 255 2.75 25.58 15.47
CA ASN A 255 4.14 25.50 15.02
C ASN A 255 4.58 24.05 14.68
N ALA A 256 3.69 23.05 14.75
CA ALA A 256 4.05 21.64 14.60
C ALA A 256 4.74 21.35 13.26
N LEU A 257 4.22 21.87 12.15
CA LEU A 257 4.81 21.70 10.82
C LEU A 257 6.27 22.15 10.77
N GLN A 258 6.54 23.39 11.18
CA GLN A 258 7.89 23.96 11.09
C GLN A 258 8.85 23.22 12.02
N ALA A 259 8.43 22.94 13.26
CA ALA A 259 9.25 22.23 14.23
C ALA A 259 9.64 20.82 13.73
N ASN A 260 8.69 20.08 13.16
CA ASN A 260 8.95 18.74 12.63
C ASN A 260 9.86 18.78 11.39
N MET A 261 9.71 19.78 10.52
CA MET A 261 10.62 19.98 9.39
C MET A 261 12.05 20.32 9.86
N ASP A 262 12.21 21.18 10.86
CA ASP A 262 13.53 21.52 11.40
C ASP A 262 14.23 20.28 12.00
N ILE A 263 13.48 19.48 12.76
CA ILE A 263 13.96 18.21 13.33
C ILE A 263 14.31 17.21 12.22
N GLU A 264 13.48 17.10 11.18
CA GLU A 264 13.72 16.23 10.03
C GLU A 264 15.04 16.59 9.34
N PHE A 265 15.28 17.87 9.05
CA PHE A 265 16.51 18.35 8.43
C PHE A 265 17.72 18.13 9.33
N GLN A 266 17.59 18.36 10.65
CA GLN A 266 18.67 18.11 11.59
C GLN A 266 19.09 16.63 11.59
N ARG A 267 18.12 15.70 11.59
CA ARG A 267 18.37 14.26 11.65
C ARG A 267 18.88 13.68 10.32
N ASN A 268 18.44 14.23 9.18
CA ASN A 268 18.63 13.61 7.87
C ASN A 268 19.54 14.39 6.92
N ARG A 269 20.25 15.43 7.40
CA ARG A 269 21.08 16.32 6.58
C ARG A 269 22.01 15.58 5.61
N GLU A 270 22.68 14.53 6.08
CA GLU A 270 23.63 13.76 5.26
C GLU A 270 22.93 12.99 4.14
N ARG A 271 21.83 12.29 4.45
CA ARG A 271 20.99 11.59 3.46
C ARG A 271 20.43 12.56 2.41
N PHE A 272 19.99 13.74 2.83
CA PHE A 272 19.47 14.77 1.92
C PHE A 272 20.55 15.34 1.03
N ALA A 273 21.75 15.63 1.56
CA ALA A 273 22.88 16.05 0.74
C ALA A 273 23.28 14.98 -0.27
N PHE A 274 23.24 13.70 0.12
CA PHE A 274 23.50 12.58 -0.78
C PHE A 274 22.48 12.48 -1.94
N LEU A 275 21.18 12.54 -1.63
CA LEU A 275 20.14 12.52 -2.66
C LEU A 275 20.20 13.75 -3.57
N ARG A 276 20.50 14.93 -3.01
CA ARG A 276 20.71 16.14 -3.80
C ARG A 276 21.91 16.00 -4.75
N TRP A 277 23.00 15.38 -4.31
CA TRP A 277 24.11 15.02 -5.19
C TRP A 277 23.64 14.09 -6.31
N GLY A 278 22.90 13.03 -5.98
CA GLY A 278 22.35 12.08 -6.96
C GLY A 278 21.53 12.76 -8.06
N ALA A 279 20.66 13.71 -7.69
CA ALA A 279 19.87 14.52 -8.62
C ALA A 279 20.72 15.31 -9.64
N THR A 280 21.95 15.67 -9.26
CA THR A 280 22.88 16.40 -10.15
C THR A 280 23.83 15.48 -10.91
N ALA A 281 24.17 14.32 -10.33
CA ALA A 281 25.14 13.38 -10.88
C ALA A 281 24.55 12.42 -11.92
N PHE A 282 23.24 12.17 -11.88
CA PHE A 282 22.54 11.27 -12.79
C PHE A 282 21.53 12.02 -13.66
N ARG A 283 21.57 11.80 -14.97
CA ARG A 283 20.54 12.28 -15.91
C ARG A 283 19.26 11.48 -15.69
N ASN A 284 18.12 12.08 -16.05
CA ASN A 284 16.78 11.50 -15.88
C ASN A 284 16.38 11.24 -14.42
N MET A 285 17.11 11.76 -13.44
CA MET A 285 16.78 11.63 -12.02
C MET A 285 16.24 12.95 -11.47
N LEU A 286 14.94 13.00 -11.23
CA LEU A 286 14.29 14.08 -10.50
C LEU A 286 14.26 13.73 -9.00
N VAL A 287 14.68 14.66 -8.15
CA VAL A 287 14.50 14.54 -6.68
C VAL A 287 13.57 15.65 -6.21
N VAL A 288 12.39 15.24 -5.74
CA VAL A 288 11.41 16.09 -5.08
C VAL A 288 11.81 16.27 -3.61
N PRO A 289 12.04 17.52 -3.16
CA PRO A 289 12.62 17.82 -1.85
C PRO A 289 11.65 17.56 -0.67
N PRO A 290 12.16 17.51 0.58
CA PRO A 290 11.34 17.29 1.77
C PRO A 290 10.27 18.36 1.94
N GLY A 291 9.11 17.95 2.47
CA GLY A 291 7.96 18.84 2.71
C GLY A 291 7.09 19.11 1.49
N SER A 292 7.31 18.40 0.38
CA SER A 292 6.54 18.56 -0.87
C SER A 292 5.25 17.75 -0.92
N GLY A 293 5.21 16.59 -0.25
CA GLY A 293 4.10 15.63 -0.33
C GLY A 293 4.56 14.19 -0.21
N ILE A 294 3.60 13.27 -0.18
CA ILE A 294 3.82 11.82 -0.15
C ILE A 294 3.94 11.30 -1.59
N VAL A 295 4.91 10.41 -1.83
CA VAL A 295 5.32 9.90 -3.14
C VAL A 295 4.16 9.51 -4.04
N HIS A 296 3.17 8.78 -3.52
CA HIS A 296 2.04 8.30 -4.34
C HIS A 296 1.01 9.36 -4.66
N GLN A 297 0.80 10.34 -3.77
CA GLN A 297 -0.12 11.45 -4.03
C GLN A 297 0.52 12.44 -5.02
N VAL A 298 1.81 12.74 -4.85
CA VAL A 298 2.60 13.52 -5.83
C VAL A 298 2.63 12.80 -7.17
N ASN A 299 2.72 11.47 -7.18
CA ASN A 299 2.62 10.68 -8.40
C ASN A 299 1.25 10.84 -9.07
N LEU A 300 0.15 10.70 -8.32
CA LEU A 300 -1.20 10.83 -8.86
C LEU A 300 -1.49 12.25 -9.41
N GLU A 301 -1.13 13.27 -8.65
CA GLU A 301 -1.46 14.67 -8.92
C GLU A 301 -0.51 15.35 -9.92
N TYR A 302 0.73 14.87 -10.05
CA TYR A 302 1.76 15.54 -10.84
C TYR A 302 2.56 14.59 -11.74
N LEU A 303 3.24 13.58 -11.19
CA LEU A 303 4.19 12.74 -11.94
C LEU A 303 3.52 11.69 -12.86
N GLY A 304 2.23 11.41 -12.74
CA GLY A 304 1.52 10.49 -13.63
C GLY A 304 1.36 11.11 -15.02
N ARG A 305 1.87 10.42 -16.05
CA ARG A 305 1.81 10.90 -17.45
C ARG A 305 0.56 10.37 -18.16
N VAL A 306 0.06 9.20 -17.75
CA VAL A 306 -1.00 8.41 -18.43
C VAL A 306 -0.61 7.93 -19.82
N VAL A 307 -0.19 8.83 -20.70
CA VAL A 307 0.44 8.54 -21.99
C VAL A 307 1.70 9.39 -22.12
N PHE A 308 2.82 8.75 -22.37
CA PHE A 308 4.08 9.42 -22.70
C PHE A 308 4.05 9.97 -24.12
N ASN A 309 4.75 11.08 -24.33
CA ASN A 309 5.20 11.53 -25.64
C ASN A 309 6.71 11.77 -25.55
N SER A 310 7.50 10.74 -25.86
CA SER A 310 8.96 10.79 -25.80
C SER A 310 9.52 10.87 -27.21
N ASP A 311 10.12 12.01 -27.56
CA ASP A 311 10.70 12.27 -28.88
C ASP A 311 9.74 11.98 -30.04
N GLY A 312 8.45 12.30 -29.86
CA GLY A 312 7.39 12.08 -30.85
C GLY A 312 6.84 10.65 -30.86
N VAL A 313 7.21 9.78 -29.92
CA VAL A 313 6.64 8.43 -29.76
C VAL A 313 5.67 8.39 -28.58
N LEU A 314 4.43 7.97 -28.85
CA LEU A 314 3.36 7.85 -27.88
C LEU A 314 3.21 6.41 -27.37
N TYR A 315 3.11 6.24 -26.06
CA TYR A 315 2.92 4.94 -25.40
C TYR A 315 2.33 5.12 -23.99
N PRO A 316 1.70 4.08 -23.39
CA PRO A 316 1.08 4.20 -22.08
C PRO A 316 2.14 4.45 -21.00
N ASP A 317 1.81 5.29 -20.02
CA ASP A 317 2.56 5.35 -18.77
C ASP A 317 2.46 3.99 -18.06
N SER A 318 3.60 3.54 -17.55
CA SER A 318 3.72 2.37 -16.70
C SER A 318 4.98 2.52 -15.85
N LEU A 319 4.96 2.00 -14.63
CA LEU A 319 6.10 2.13 -13.74
C LEU A 319 6.29 0.95 -12.81
N VAL A 320 7.49 0.88 -12.27
CA VAL A 320 7.72 0.20 -11.01
C VAL A 320 8.23 1.20 -9.99
N GLY A 321 7.92 0.97 -8.73
CA GLY A 321 8.44 1.81 -7.66
C GLY A 321 8.99 1.01 -6.50
N THR A 322 9.93 1.60 -5.76
CA THR A 322 10.50 0.97 -4.57
C THR A 322 9.64 1.21 -3.32
N ASP A 323 8.32 1.18 -3.51
CA ASP A 323 7.31 1.22 -2.46
C ASP A 323 6.14 0.32 -2.88
N SER A 324 5.61 -0.48 -1.95
CA SER A 324 4.56 -1.44 -2.28
C SER A 324 3.28 -0.78 -2.80
N HIS A 325 2.95 0.43 -2.35
CA HIS A 325 1.71 1.12 -2.70
C HIS A 325 1.84 1.99 -3.96
N THR A 326 2.90 1.80 -4.76
CA THR A 326 2.98 2.38 -6.12
C THR A 326 1.74 2.02 -6.96
N THR A 327 1.07 0.91 -6.64
CA THR A 327 -0.23 0.49 -7.16
C THR A 327 -1.33 1.55 -7.01
N MET A 328 -1.19 2.55 -6.15
CA MET A 328 -2.15 3.67 -6.07
C MET A 328 -2.37 4.37 -7.42
N ILE A 329 -1.34 4.42 -8.27
CA ILE A 329 -1.41 5.04 -9.60
C ILE A 329 -2.30 4.25 -10.58
N ASP A 330 -2.61 2.99 -10.27
CA ASP A 330 -3.48 2.15 -11.10
C ASP A 330 -4.91 2.70 -11.17
N GLY A 331 -5.33 3.49 -10.16
CA GLY A 331 -6.57 4.25 -10.16
C GLY A 331 -6.66 5.33 -11.26
N LEU A 332 -5.50 5.76 -11.77
CA LEU A 332 -5.33 6.69 -12.91
C LEU A 332 -5.25 5.96 -14.26
N GLY A 333 -5.32 4.62 -14.27
CA GLY A 333 -5.15 3.80 -15.46
C GLY A 333 -3.70 3.67 -15.94
N VAL A 334 -2.74 3.88 -15.03
CA VAL A 334 -1.32 3.66 -15.26
C VAL A 334 -0.93 2.35 -14.60
N ALA A 335 -0.37 1.39 -15.33
CA ALA A 335 0.04 0.12 -14.73
C ALA A 335 1.30 0.32 -13.86
N GLY A 336 1.17 0.20 -12.54
CA GLY A 336 2.25 0.42 -11.59
C GLY A 336 2.25 -0.54 -10.41
N TRP A 337 3.42 -1.01 -9.98
CA TRP A 337 3.52 -1.83 -8.76
C TRP A 337 4.86 -1.67 -8.05
N GLY A 338 4.88 -2.14 -6.79
CA GLY A 338 6.06 -2.14 -5.95
C GLY A 338 7.05 -3.24 -6.28
N VAL A 339 8.35 -2.92 -6.26
CA VAL A 339 9.47 -3.85 -6.46
C VAL A 339 10.61 -3.55 -5.46
N GLY A 340 11.61 -4.42 -5.40
CA GLY A 340 12.83 -4.15 -4.64
C GLY A 340 13.74 -3.11 -5.31
N GLY A 341 14.73 -2.60 -4.57
CA GLY A 341 15.69 -1.61 -5.09
C GLY A 341 16.45 -2.13 -6.32
N ILE A 342 16.93 -3.38 -6.25
CA ILE A 342 17.71 -4.01 -7.33
C ILE A 342 16.89 -4.16 -8.61
N GLU A 343 15.62 -4.57 -8.53
CA GLU A 343 14.75 -4.64 -9.72
C GLU A 343 14.49 -3.25 -10.31
N ALA A 344 14.29 -2.25 -9.46
CA ALA A 344 14.14 -0.87 -9.90
C ALA A 344 15.41 -0.35 -10.60
N GLU A 345 16.60 -0.61 -10.04
CA GLU A 345 17.89 -0.25 -10.65
C GLU A 345 18.12 -0.96 -11.99
N ALA A 346 17.78 -2.25 -12.08
CA ALA A 346 17.85 -3.00 -13.34
C ALA A 346 16.97 -2.34 -14.42
N ALA A 347 15.74 -1.95 -14.05
CA ALA A 347 14.85 -1.21 -14.94
C ALA A 347 15.41 0.17 -15.32
N MET A 348 16.01 0.90 -14.37
CA MET A 348 16.70 2.17 -14.64
C MET A 348 17.82 1.98 -15.68
N LEU A 349 18.58 0.90 -15.60
CA LEU A 349 19.69 0.60 -16.53
C LEU A 349 19.24 -0.09 -17.83
N GLY A 350 17.93 -0.16 -18.09
CA GLY A 350 17.34 -0.67 -19.34
C GLY A 350 17.25 -2.18 -19.44
N GLN A 351 17.48 -2.92 -18.35
CA GLN A 351 17.19 -4.35 -18.32
C GLN A 351 15.67 -4.56 -18.21
N PRO A 352 15.06 -5.40 -19.07
CA PRO A 352 13.68 -5.80 -18.88
C PRO A 352 13.57 -6.59 -17.57
N MET A 353 12.49 -6.34 -16.83
CA MET A 353 12.13 -7.18 -15.72
C MET A 353 11.60 -8.50 -16.24
N SER A 354 12.06 -9.62 -15.68
CA SER A 354 11.40 -10.91 -15.90
C SER A 354 10.23 -11.03 -14.94
N MET A 355 9.04 -11.31 -15.47
CA MET A 355 7.87 -11.60 -14.67
C MET A 355 7.07 -12.76 -15.25
N VAL A 356 6.40 -13.52 -14.38
CA VAL A 356 5.39 -14.48 -14.83
C VAL A 356 4.21 -13.70 -15.39
N LEU A 357 3.75 -14.06 -16.59
CA LEU A 357 2.55 -13.47 -17.20
C LEU A 357 1.35 -13.71 -16.28
N PRO A 358 0.77 -12.65 -15.67
CA PRO A 358 -0.13 -12.82 -14.54
C PRO A 358 -1.52 -13.23 -15.02
N GLY A 359 -2.19 -14.05 -14.20
CA GLY A 359 -3.65 -14.16 -14.28
C GLY A 359 -4.31 -12.84 -13.89
N VAL A 360 -5.49 -12.57 -14.43
CA VAL A 360 -6.25 -11.33 -14.17
C VAL A 360 -7.60 -11.69 -13.55
N VAL A 361 -7.88 -11.17 -12.36
CA VAL A 361 -9.18 -11.30 -11.70
C VAL A 361 -10.05 -10.12 -12.10
N GLY A 362 -11.16 -10.38 -12.78
CA GLY A 362 -12.15 -9.35 -13.10
C GLY A 362 -13.02 -9.07 -11.88
N PHE A 363 -12.94 -7.87 -11.32
CA PHE A 363 -13.75 -7.44 -10.18
C PHE A 363 -14.88 -6.52 -10.66
N ARG A 364 -16.11 -7.05 -10.71
CA ARG A 364 -17.28 -6.33 -11.20
C ARG A 364 -17.89 -5.46 -10.10
N MET A 365 -18.03 -4.17 -10.35
CA MET A 365 -18.75 -3.22 -9.50
C MET A 365 -20.08 -2.83 -10.15
N SER A 366 -21.16 -2.88 -9.37
CA SER A 366 -22.51 -2.42 -9.75
C SER A 366 -23.11 -1.53 -8.66
N GLY A 367 -24.25 -0.89 -8.95
CA GLY A 367 -24.91 -0.03 -7.98
C GLY A 367 -24.16 1.27 -7.70
N LYS A 368 -24.44 1.88 -6.54
CA LYS A 368 -23.79 3.08 -6.01
C LYS A 368 -23.66 2.96 -4.49
N LEU A 369 -22.65 3.60 -3.91
CA LEU A 369 -22.48 3.65 -2.46
C LEU A 369 -23.70 4.31 -1.79
N ARG A 370 -24.07 3.81 -0.60
CA ARG A 370 -25.16 4.38 0.21
C ARG A 370 -24.73 5.67 0.90
N GLU A 371 -25.72 6.39 1.39
CA GLU A 371 -25.53 7.59 2.20
C GLU A 371 -24.62 7.33 3.41
N GLY A 372 -23.64 8.21 3.62
CA GLY A 372 -22.70 8.12 4.73
C GLY A 372 -21.60 7.05 4.60
N VAL A 373 -21.57 6.28 3.52
CA VAL A 373 -20.50 5.30 3.23
C VAL A 373 -19.36 5.98 2.48
N THR A 374 -18.13 5.72 2.90
CA THR A 374 -16.93 6.36 2.38
C THR A 374 -16.13 5.46 1.43
N ALA A 375 -15.20 6.05 0.68
CA ALA A 375 -14.21 5.31 -0.12
C ALA A 375 -13.38 4.35 0.73
N THR A 376 -13.11 4.72 2.00
CA THR A 376 -12.37 3.87 2.92
C THR A 376 -13.18 2.60 3.25
N ASP A 377 -14.48 2.71 3.48
CA ASP A 377 -15.35 1.55 3.75
C ASP A 377 -15.37 0.60 2.54
N LEU A 378 -15.42 1.17 1.34
CA LEU A 378 -15.35 0.41 0.09
C LEU A 378 -14.02 -0.35 -0.03
N VAL A 379 -12.87 0.29 0.15
CA VAL A 379 -11.58 -0.40 0.01
C VAL A 379 -11.37 -1.46 1.09
N LEU A 380 -11.82 -1.24 2.33
CA LEU A 380 -11.70 -2.26 3.38
C LEU A 380 -12.57 -3.49 3.07
N THR A 381 -13.76 -3.28 2.49
CA THR A 381 -14.63 -4.36 1.99
C THR A 381 -13.99 -5.11 0.84
N VAL A 382 -13.47 -4.39 -0.17
CA VAL A 382 -12.76 -4.99 -1.32
C VAL A 382 -11.52 -5.76 -0.85
N THR A 383 -10.78 -5.23 0.11
CA THR A 383 -9.58 -5.87 0.67
C THR A 383 -9.91 -7.21 1.32
N GLN A 384 -10.99 -7.27 2.13
CA GLN A 384 -11.46 -8.53 2.71
C GLN A 384 -11.83 -9.54 1.61
N MET A 385 -12.67 -9.14 0.66
CA MET A 385 -13.15 -10.03 -0.41
C MET A 385 -12.03 -10.59 -1.29
N LEU A 386 -11.09 -9.74 -1.70
CA LEU A 386 -9.96 -10.15 -2.54
C LEU A 386 -8.97 -11.02 -1.79
N ARG A 387 -8.78 -10.76 -0.49
CA ARG A 387 -7.93 -11.60 0.36
C ARG A 387 -8.51 -13.01 0.50
N ASP A 388 -9.83 -13.12 0.69
CA ASP A 388 -10.54 -14.39 0.78
C ASP A 388 -10.53 -15.14 -0.56
N HIS A 389 -10.60 -14.42 -1.69
CA HIS A 389 -10.54 -15.01 -3.04
C HIS A 389 -9.15 -15.53 -3.42
N GLY A 390 -8.07 -14.95 -2.88
CA GLY A 390 -6.69 -15.38 -3.15
C GLY A 390 -6.14 -14.85 -4.48
N VAL A 391 -5.64 -13.61 -4.44
CA VAL A 391 -5.12 -12.89 -5.60
C VAL A 391 -3.59 -12.69 -5.63
N VAL A 392 -2.86 -13.43 -4.80
CA VAL A 392 -1.38 -13.38 -4.77
C VAL A 392 -0.79 -13.74 -6.14
N GLY A 393 0.09 -12.87 -6.64
CA GLY A 393 0.77 -13.02 -7.94
C GLY A 393 -0.14 -12.81 -9.16
N LYS A 394 -1.33 -12.23 -8.97
CA LYS A 394 -2.30 -11.92 -10.03
C LYS A 394 -2.51 -10.40 -10.12
N PHE A 395 -3.02 -9.97 -11.26
CA PHE A 395 -3.63 -8.65 -11.40
C PHE A 395 -5.11 -8.72 -10.99
N VAL A 396 -5.63 -7.59 -10.51
CA VAL A 396 -7.07 -7.35 -10.37
C VAL A 396 -7.41 -6.23 -11.35
N GLU A 397 -8.48 -6.39 -12.14
CA GLU A 397 -8.99 -5.36 -13.04
C GLU A 397 -10.44 -5.06 -12.69
N PHE A 398 -10.72 -3.81 -12.36
CA PHE A 398 -12.04 -3.35 -11.94
C PHE A 398 -12.87 -2.94 -13.15
N TYR A 399 -14.14 -3.39 -13.21
CA TYR A 399 -15.04 -3.11 -14.32
C TYR A 399 -16.51 -3.08 -13.88
N GLY A 400 -17.42 -2.68 -14.77
CA GLY A 400 -18.86 -2.70 -14.53
C GLY A 400 -19.50 -1.32 -14.36
N SER A 401 -20.82 -1.27 -14.24
CA SER A 401 -21.58 -0.02 -14.25
C SER A 401 -21.37 0.86 -13.02
N GLY A 402 -20.95 0.27 -11.89
CA GLY A 402 -20.66 1.02 -10.67
C GLY A 402 -19.45 1.95 -10.80
N MET A 403 -18.55 1.67 -11.75
CA MET A 403 -17.31 2.42 -11.97
C MET A 403 -17.54 3.89 -12.31
N ALA A 404 -18.62 4.19 -13.04
CA ALA A 404 -19.01 5.56 -13.41
C ALA A 404 -19.47 6.40 -12.21
N SER A 405 -19.75 5.78 -11.06
CA SER A 405 -20.12 6.47 -9.82
C SER A 405 -18.95 6.76 -8.89
N LEU A 406 -17.77 6.18 -9.17
CA LEU A 406 -16.57 6.34 -8.34
C LEU A 406 -15.70 7.47 -8.89
N SER A 407 -15.36 8.42 -8.03
CA SER A 407 -14.37 9.46 -8.36
C SER A 407 -12.99 8.84 -8.55
N LEU A 408 -12.08 9.56 -9.21
CA LEU A 408 -10.72 9.05 -9.37
C LEU A 408 -10.02 8.83 -8.02
N ALA A 409 -10.30 9.69 -7.03
CA ALA A 409 -9.73 9.51 -5.72
C ALA A 409 -10.23 8.22 -5.03
N ASP A 410 -11.49 7.83 -5.23
CA ASP A 410 -12.02 6.57 -4.70
C ASP A 410 -11.30 5.36 -5.33
N ARG A 411 -11.05 5.43 -6.65
CA ARG A 411 -10.30 4.39 -7.38
C ARG A 411 -8.87 4.28 -6.89
N ALA A 412 -8.19 5.42 -6.71
CA ALA A 412 -6.83 5.46 -6.17
C ALA A 412 -6.76 4.90 -4.75
N THR A 413 -7.76 5.16 -3.90
CA THR A 413 -7.87 4.55 -2.56
C THR A 413 -7.95 3.02 -2.65
N ILE A 414 -8.74 2.47 -3.59
CA ILE A 414 -8.87 1.01 -3.79
C ILE A 414 -7.58 0.39 -4.34
N ALA A 415 -6.98 1.02 -5.35
CA ALA A 415 -5.76 0.57 -5.99
C ALA A 415 -4.54 0.61 -5.05
N ASN A 416 -4.49 1.61 -4.15
CA ASN A 416 -3.44 1.74 -3.13
C ASN A 416 -3.30 0.48 -2.28
N MET A 417 -4.42 -0.12 -1.85
CA MET A 417 -4.40 -1.29 -0.94
C MET A 417 -4.13 -2.64 -1.64
N SER A 418 -3.68 -2.63 -2.90
CA SER A 418 -3.30 -3.86 -3.62
C SER A 418 -2.37 -4.80 -2.86
N PRO A 419 -1.29 -4.31 -2.22
CA PRO A 419 -0.41 -5.16 -1.43
C PRO A 419 -1.11 -5.82 -0.25
N GLU A 420 -2.12 -5.16 0.34
CA GLU A 420 -2.85 -5.66 1.51
C GLU A 420 -3.79 -6.81 1.16
N TYR A 421 -4.48 -6.76 0.01
CA TYR A 421 -5.21 -7.93 -0.49
C TYR A 421 -4.33 -8.93 -1.25
N GLY A 422 -3.10 -8.55 -1.57
CA GLY A 422 -2.03 -9.42 -2.07
C GLY A 422 -1.88 -9.45 -3.59
N ALA A 423 -2.63 -8.63 -4.33
CA ALA A 423 -2.46 -8.55 -5.78
C ALA A 423 -1.14 -7.86 -6.13
N THR A 424 -0.61 -8.13 -7.31
CA THR A 424 0.51 -7.35 -7.84
C THR A 424 0.07 -5.91 -8.12
N MET A 425 -1.16 -5.72 -8.63
CA MET A 425 -1.73 -4.40 -8.91
C MET A 425 -3.27 -4.46 -8.99
N GLY A 426 -3.93 -3.31 -8.86
CA GLY A 426 -5.39 -3.16 -8.81
C GLY A 426 -5.89 -2.13 -9.82
N PHE A 427 -6.10 -2.57 -11.06
CA PHE A 427 -6.17 -1.71 -12.24
C PHE A 427 -7.56 -1.15 -12.56
N PHE A 428 -7.63 0.17 -12.78
CA PHE A 428 -8.81 0.90 -13.24
C PHE A 428 -8.54 1.46 -14.64
N PRO A 429 -9.19 0.95 -15.70
CA PRO A 429 -9.02 1.49 -17.05
C PRO A 429 -9.34 2.98 -17.12
N VAL A 430 -8.67 3.69 -18.04
CA VAL A 430 -8.90 5.13 -18.27
C VAL A 430 -10.29 5.35 -18.85
N ASP A 431 -11.03 6.28 -18.26
CA ASP A 431 -12.35 6.72 -18.72
C ASP A 431 -12.53 8.25 -18.53
N HIS A 432 -13.74 8.75 -18.70
CA HIS A 432 -14.05 10.16 -18.52
C HIS A 432 -13.80 10.71 -17.11
N MET A 433 -13.86 9.88 -16.05
CA MET A 433 -13.51 10.34 -14.69
C MET A 433 -12.01 10.60 -14.58
N THR A 434 -11.20 9.79 -15.26
CA THR A 434 -9.75 10.03 -15.38
C THR A 434 -9.46 11.35 -16.09
N LEU A 435 -10.10 11.61 -17.23
CA LEU A 435 -9.90 12.87 -17.98
C LEU A 435 -10.32 14.10 -17.16
N GLN A 436 -11.44 14.01 -16.43
CA GLN A 436 -11.89 15.08 -15.53
C GLN A 436 -10.87 15.35 -14.42
N TYR A 437 -10.28 14.31 -13.84
CA TYR A 437 -9.24 14.46 -12.83
C TYR A 437 -7.97 15.09 -13.39
N LEU A 438 -7.53 14.71 -14.60
CA LEU A 438 -6.39 15.34 -15.27
C LEU A 438 -6.62 16.84 -15.48
N LYS A 439 -7.84 17.23 -15.88
CA LYS A 439 -8.23 18.63 -16.00
C LYS A 439 -8.21 19.35 -14.64
N LEU A 440 -8.78 18.74 -13.61
CA LEU A 440 -8.80 19.28 -12.25
C LEU A 440 -7.38 19.52 -11.72
N THR A 441 -6.46 18.62 -11.98
CA THR A 441 -5.05 18.70 -11.54
C THR A 441 -4.19 19.59 -12.45
N GLY A 442 -4.81 20.27 -13.42
CA GLY A 442 -4.18 21.32 -14.20
C GLY A 442 -3.44 20.88 -15.45
N ARG A 443 -3.64 19.64 -15.92
CA ARG A 443 -3.10 19.19 -17.21
C ARG A 443 -3.77 19.95 -18.35
N SER A 444 -3.03 20.22 -19.43
CA SER A 444 -3.54 21.03 -20.54
C SER A 444 -4.59 20.27 -21.35
N GLU A 445 -5.54 21.00 -21.96
CA GLU A 445 -6.56 20.40 -22.84
C GLU A 445 -5.92 19.65 -24.02
N GLU A 446 -4.79 20.14 -24.54
CA GLU A 446 -4.03 19.48 -25.60
C GLU A 446 -3.50 18.11 -25.15
N THR A 447 -2.91 18.02 -23.96
CA THR A 447 -2.43 16.76 -23.38
C THR A 447 -3.58 15.79 -23.11
N ILE A 448 -4.70 16.29 -22.57
CA ILE A 448 -5.89 15.46 -22.30
C ILE A 448 -6.46 14.89 -23.60
N THR A 449 -6.56 15.73 -24.64
CA THR A 449 -7.02 15.29 -25.97
C THR A 449 -6.08 14.24 -26.57
N MET A 450 -4.76 14.45 -26.49
CA MET A 450 -3.77 13.47 -26.95
C MET A 450 -3.93 12.13 -26.23
N ILE A 451 -4.12 12.14 -24.91
CA ILE A 451 -4.33 10.93 -24.09
C ILE A 451 -5.58 10.19 -24.55
N GLU A 452 -6.71 10.88 -24.68
CA GLU A 452 -7.97 10.25 -25.09
C GLU A 452 -7.86 9.64 -26.50
N GLU A 453 -7.35 10.40 -27.48
CA GLU A 453 -7.21 9.95 -28.87
C GLU A 453 -6.27 8.74 -28.98
N TYR A 454 -5.12 8.77 -28.28
CA TYR A 454 -4.18 7.65 -28.26
C TYR A 454 -4.83 6.38 -27.69
N LEU A 455 -5.49 6.50 -26.53
CA LEU A 455 -6.09 5.36 -25.85
C LEU A 455 -7.27 4.81 -26.65
N ARG A 456 -8.11 5.65 -27.26
CA ARG A 456 -9.18 5.20 -28.16
C ARG A 456 -8.63 4.47 -29.38
N ALA A 457 -7.58 5.00 -30.02
CA ALA A 457 -6.95 4.37 -31.18
C ALA A 457 -6.39 2.96 -30.89
N ASN A 458 -5.96 2.70 -29.65
CA ASN A 458 -5.46 1.41 -29.18
C ASN A 458 -6.48 0.56 -28.42
N LYS A 459 -7.77 0.94 -28.43
CA LYS A 459 -8.84 0.28 -27.64
C LYS A 459 -8.46 0.15 -26.15
N MET A 460 -7.85 1.18 -25.58
CA MET A 460 -7.43 1.28 -24.18
C MET A 460 -8.25 2.31 -23.37
N PHE A 461 -9.35 2.83 -23.92
CA PHE A 461 -10.26 3.76 -23.27
C PHE A 461 -11.63 3.12 -23.01
N VAL A 462 -12.25 3.42 -21.86
CA VAL A 462 -13.60 2.96 -21.51
C VAL A 462 -14.58 4.12 -21.59
N ASP A 463 -15.61 3.96 -22.42
CA ASP A 463 -16.76 4.87 -22.49
C ASP A 463 -18.02 4.11 -22.08
N TYR A 464 -18.54 4.36 -20.87
CA TYR A 464 -19.72 3.64 -20.35
C TYR A 464 -21.03 3.99 -21.07
N ASN A 465 -21.03 4.97 -21.99
CA ASN A 465 -22.18 5.24 -22.85
C ASN A 465 -22.22 4.33 -24.09
N GLU A 466 -21.11 3.64 -24.37
CA GLU A 466 -20.99 2.69 -25.47
C GLU A 466 -21.21 1.25 -25.01
N PRO A 467 -21.67 0.34 -25.89
CA PRO A 467 -21.71 -1.09 -25.59
C PRO A 467 -20.33 -1.61 -25.20
N GLN A 468 -20.22 -2.17 -24.00
CA GLN A 468 -18.96 -2.74 -23.53
C GLN A 468 -18.75 -4.12 -24.14
N GLU A 469 -17.63 -4.31 -24.83
CA GLU A 469 -17.17 -5.63 -25.25
C GLU A 469 -16.85 -6.51 -24.02
N GLU A 470 -17.21 -7.79 -24.10
CA GLU A 470 -16.95 -8.74 -23.04
C GLU A 470 -15.46 -9.13 -23.02
N ARG A 471 -14.79 -8.82 -21.91
CA ARG A 471 -13.38 -9.18 -21.67
C ARG A 471 -13.30 -10.52 -20.96
N VAL A 472 -12.24 -11.27 -21.26
CA VAL A 472 -11.97 -12.55 -20.61
C VAL A 472 -11.05 -12.32 -19.41
N TYR A 473 -11.44 -12.86 -18.25
CA TYR A 473 -10.65 -12.83 -17.03
C TYR A 473 -10.35 -14.26 -16.56
N SER A 474 -9.27 -14.45 -15.82
CA SER A 474 -8.90 -15.76 -15.25
C SER A 474 -9.86 -16.21 -14.15
N SER A 475 -10.49 -15.28 -13.45
CA SER A 475 -11.58 -15.52 -12.50
C SER A 475 -12.39 -14.24 -12.29
N TYR A 476 -13.57 -14.36 -11.71
CA TYR A 476 -14.54 -13.27 -11.57
C TYR A 476 -14.97 -13.13 -10.12
N LEU A 477 -15.11 -11.88 -9.67
CA LEU A 477 -15.71 -11.51 -8.38
C LEU A 477 -16.63 -10.31 -8.60
N GLY A 478 -17.63 -10.11 -7.75
CA GLY A 478 -18.59 -9.03 -7.90
C GLY A 478 -19.00 -8.40 -6.57
N LEU A 479 -19.23 -7.10 -6.59
CA LEU A 479 -19.71 -6.30 -5.45
C LEU A 479 -20.78 -5.33 -5.93
N ASP A 480 -21.95 -5.38 -5.29
CA ASP A 480 -22.89 -4.26 -5.34
C ASP A 480 -22.44 -3.20 -4.34
N LEU A 481 -22.17 -1.99 -4.83
CA LEU A 481 -21.74 -0.87 -3.99
C LEU A 481 -22.80 -0.51 -2.93
N ALA A 482 -24.07 -0.87 -3.15
CA ALA A 482 -25.12 -0.66 -2.15
C ALA A 482 -24.98 -1.57 -0.91
N ASP A 483 -24.27 -2.69 -1.02
CA ASP A 483 -24.05 -3.63 0.08
C ASP A 483 -22.91 -3.18 1.02
N VAL A 484 -22.12 -2.18 0.62
CA VAL A 484 -21.06 -1.62 1.47
C VAL A 484 -21.70 -0.89 2.66
N GLU A 485 -21.14 -1.11 3.84
CA GLU A 485 -21.54 -0.49 5.10
C GLU A 485 -20.32 0.13 5.80
N PRO A 486 -20.52 1.15 6.66
CA PRO A 486 -19.43 1.76 7.41
C PRO A 486 -18.65 0.73 8.24
N CYS A 487 -17.33 0.81 8.21
CA CYS A 487 -16.47 -0.17 8.86
C CYS A 487 -15.10 0.40 9.27
N VAL A 488 -14.40 -0.38 10.08
CA VAL A 488 -12.97 -0.22 10.34
C VAL A 488 -12.27 -1.55 10.07
N SER A 489 -10.94 -1.56 10.03
CA SER A 489 -10.17 -2.82 9.97
C SER A 489 -9.14 -2.89 11.10
N GLY A 490 -9.12 -4.00 11.84
CA GLY A 490 -8.22 -4.17 12.97
C GLY A 490 -8.57 -5.34 13.89
N PRO A 491 -7.86 -5.50 15.01
CA PRO A 491 -6.86 -4.58 15.55
C PRO A 491 -5.43 -4.77 15.02
N LYS A 492 -5.15 -5.79 14.21
CA LYS A 492 -3.77 -6.17 13.84
C LYS A 492 -3.52 -6.47 12.37
N ARG A 493 -4.56 -6.53 11.52
CA ARG A 493 -4.40 -6.74 10.06
C ARG A 493 -5.37 -5.87 9.25
N PRO A 494 -5.00 -5.48 8.01
CA PRO A 494 -5.85 -4.64 7.17
C PRO A 494 -7.13 -5.33 6.66
N ASN A 495 -7.08 -6.65 6.50
CA ASN A 495 -8.20 -7.46 6.05
C ASN A 495 -9.12 -7.96 7.19
N ASP A 496 -8.83 -7.59 8.45
CA ASP A 496 -9.68 -7.88 9.61
C ASP A 496 -10.79 -6.82 9.72
N ARG A 497 -11.64 -6.73 8.69
CA ARG A 497 -12.75 -5.78 8.62
C ARG A 497 -13.78 -6.05 9.74
N VAL A 498 -14.25 -4.97 10.37
CA VAL A 498 -15.28 -4.96 11.40
C VAL A 498 -16.31 -3.92 11.02
N ALA A 499 -17.57 -4.32 10.85
CA ALA A 499 -18.67 -3.39 10.64
C ALA A 499 -18.75 -2.42 11.82
N LEU A 500 -19.06 -1.15 11.58
CA LEU A 500 -19.03 -0.12 12.62
C LEU A 500 -19.98 -0.45 13.79
N ASN A 501 -21.13 -1.08 13.49
CA ASN A 501 -22.10 -1.52 14.48
C ASN A 501 -21.63 -2.70 15.35
N ASP A 502 -20.62 -3.45 14.88
CA ASP A 502 -20.07 -4.60 15.58
C ASP A 502 -18.79 -4.27 16.36
N MET A 503 -18.27 -3.04 16.25
CA MET A 503 -16.95 -2.67 16.80
C MET A 503 -16.81 -2.92 18.30
N LYS A 504 -17.82 -2.53 19.08
CA LYS A 504 -17.83 -2.77 20.52
C LYS A 504 -17.83 -4.26 20.87
N ALA A 505 -18.62 -5.06 20.15
CA ALA A 505 -18.69 -6.51 20.37
C ALA A 505 -17.38 -7.20 19.96
N ASP A 506 -16.80 -6.84 18.82
CA ASP A 506 -15.50 -7.34 18.35
C ASP A 506 -14.38 -6.95 19.32
N TRP A 507 -14.41 -5.73 19.86
CA TRP A 507 -13.45 -5.26 20.87
C TRP A 507 -13.46 -6.12 22.14
N HIS A 508 -14.63 -6.35 22.73
CA HIS A 508 -14.74 -7.21 23.91
C HIS A 508 -14.33 -8.66 23.61
N ALA A 509 -14.69 -9.18 22.42
CA ALA A 509 -14.22 -10.50 21.99
C ALA A 509 -12.68 -10.54 21.84
N CYS A 510 -12.05 -9.46 21.35
CA CYS A 510 -10.61 -9.35 21.26
C CYS A 510 -9.93 -9.34 22.63
N LEU A 511 -10.53 -8.74 23.66
CA LEU A 511 -9.98 -8.82 25.02
C LEU A 511 -9.95 -10.26 25.54
N ASP A 512 -10.99 -11.05 25.23
CA ASP A 512 -11.15 -12.44 25.68
C ASP A 512 -10.29 -13.45 24.93
N ASN A 513 -10.21 -13.29 23.61
CA ASN A 513 -9.59 -14.27 22.74
C ASN A 513 -8.10 -14.45 23.06
N LYS A 514 -7.61 -15.69 22.87
CA LYS A 514 -6.18 -16.02 22.98
C LYS A 514 -5.34 -15.11 22.09
N HIS A 515 -4.09 -14.88 22.49
CA HIS A 515 -3.14 -14.10 21.70
C HIS A 515 -3.15 -14.52 20.22
N GLY A 516 -3.45 -13.57 19.36
CA GLY A 516 -3.55 -13.74 17.92
C GLY A 516 -3.88 -12.42 17.24
N PHE A 517 -4.34 -12.47 15.99
CA PHE A 517 -4.75 -11.28 15.24
C PHE A 517 -5.98 -10.58 15.83
N LYS A 518 -6.91 -11.36 16.38
CA LYS A 518 -8.17 -10.91 17.03
C LYS A 518 -8.21 -11.27 18.52
N GLY A 519 -7.08 -11.17 19.23
CA GLY A 519 -7.01 -11.59 20.62
C GLY A 519 -5.83 -11.04 21.42
N PHE A 520 -6.12 -10.56 22.63
CA PHE A 520 -5.17 -9.98 23.58
C PHE A 520 -5.00 -10.79 24.88
N ALA A 521 -5.88 -11.78 25.12
CA ALA A 521 -5.88 -12.64 26.30
C ALA A 521 -5.85 -11.87 27.64
N VAL A 522 -6.61 -10.79 27.76
CA VAL A 522 -6.72 -10.00 28.99
C VAL A 522 -7.59 -10.75 29.99
N PRO A 523 -7.10 -11.04 31.22
CA PRO A 523 -7.89 -11.71 32.25
C PRO A 523 -9.19 -10.97 32.55
N LYS A 524 -10.30 -11.72 32.73
CA LYS A 524 -11.64 -11.14 32.97
C LYS A 524 -11.68 -10.11 34.11
N GLN A 525 -10.90 -10.31 35.17
CA GLN A 525 -10.85 -9.38 36.30
C GLN A 525 -10.12 -8.06 35.98
N GLU A 526 -9.30 -8.02 34.95
CA GLU A 526 -8.52 -6.84 34.54
C GLU A 526 -9.18 -6.08 33.37
N GLN A 527 -10.23 -6.63 32.73
CA GLN A 527 -10.84 -6.00 31.54
C GLN A 527 -11.44 -4.62 31.80
N ASP A 528 -11.95 -4.39 33.01
CA ASP A 528 -12.52 -3.11 33.43
C ASP A 528 -11.50 -2.18 34.13
N LYS A 529 -10.20 -2.50 34.05
CA LYS A 529 -9.14 -1.73 34.70
C LYS A 529 -9.12 -0.28 34.23
N VAL A 530 -8.97 0.62 35.20
CA VAL A 530 -8.83 2.07 34.99
C VAL A 530 -7.47 2.51 35.51
N ALA A 531 -6.61 2.99 34.61
CA ALA A 531 -5.34 3.60 34.94
C ALA A 531 -5.52 5.11 35.08
N THR A 532 -5.47 5.62 36.32
CA THR A 532 -5.52 7.06 36.61
C THR A 532 -4.13 7.68 36.51
N PHE A 533 -4.01 8.83 35.87
CA PHE A 533 -2.75 9.57 35.75
C PHE A 533 -3.00 11.09 35.70
N THR A 534 -1.92 11.86 35.76
CA THR A 534 -1.98 13.33 35.67
C THR A 534 -1.32 13.78 34.36
N PHE A 535 -2.10 14.40 33.48
CA PHE A 535 -1.61 14.96 32.21
C PHE A 535 -1.47 16.47 32.35
N HIS A 536 -0.24 16.98 32.43
CA HIS A 536 0.06 18.41 32.61
C HIS A 536 -0.77 19.11 33.71
N GLY A 537 -0.99 18.43 34.84
CA GLY A 537 -1.76 18.93 35.99
C GLY A 537 -3.26 18.63 35.94
N LEU A 538 -3.77 18.04 34.86
CA LEU A 538 -5.17 17.61 34.74
C LEU A 538 -5.32 16.11 35.07
N PRO A 539 -6.34 15.71 35.86
CA PRO A 539 -6.63 14.31 36.09
C PRO A 539 -7.12 13.65 34.79
N ALA A 540 -6.62 12.45 34.51
CA ALA A 540 -6.92 11.69 33.31
C ALA A 540 -7.02 10.20 33.62
N GLU A 541 -7.74 9.48 32.76
CA GLU A 541 -7.97 8.04 32.89
C GLU A 541 -7.77 7.34 31.54
N LEU A 542 -7.13 6.17 31.59
CA LEU A 542 -7.07 5.22 30.48
C LEU A 542 -7.71 3.90 30.89
N LYS A 543 -8.38 3.27 29.93
CA LYS A 543 -8.91 1.91 30.00
C LYS A 543 -8.44 1.11 28.79
N HIS A 544 -8.63 -0.20 28.82
CA HIS A 544 -8.50 -1.01 27.62
C HIS A 544 -9.38 -0.42 26.50
N GLY A 545 -8.77 -0.15 25.34
CA GLY A 545 -9.46 0.41 24.17
C GLY A 545 -9.46 1.93 24.12
N SER A 546 -8.86 2.61 25.11
CA SER A 546 -8.67 4.06 25.04
C SER A 546 -7.82 4.43 23.82
N VAL A 547 -8.32 5.39 23.04
CA VAL A 547 -7.63 5.91 21.87
C VAL A 547 -6.56 6.88 22.36
N VAL A 548 -5.29 6.60 22.04
CA VAL A 548 -4.14 7.44 22.42
C VAL A 548 -3.45 8.07 21.22
N ILE A 549 -3.70 7.54 20.02
CA ILE A 549 -3.27 8.11 18.74
C ILE A 549 -4.48 8.16 17.80
N ALA A 550 -4.72 9.34 17.22
CA ALA A 550 -5.71 9.52 16.17
C ALA A 550 -5.09 10.31 15.01
N ALA A 551 -4.76 9.63 13.90
CA ALA A 551 -3.96 10.23 12.83
C ALA A 551 -4.70 10.24 11.49
N ILE A 552 -4.96 11.44 10.97
CA ILE A 552 -5.32 11.62 9.56
C ILE A 552 -4.01 11.68 8.77
N THR A 553 -3.66 10.56 8.15
CA THR A 553 -2.37 10.29 7.52
C THR A 553 -2.55 9.43 6.27
N SER A 554 -1.43 9.08 5.61
CA SER A 554 -1.32 8.22 4.43
C SER A 554 -1.83 8.83 3.12
N CYS A 555 -1.12 8.54 2.04
CA CYS A 555 -1.57 8.81 0.66
C CYS A 555 -2.91 8.12 0.33
N THR A 556 -3.24 7.00 0.97
CA THR A 556 -4.47 6.21 0.74
C THR A 556 -5.74 7.06 0.81
N ASN A 557 -5.85 7.93 1.83
CA ASN A 557 -7.05 8.71 2.09
C ASN A 557 -6.82 10.23 1.95
N THR A 558 -5.59 10.73 2.15
CA THR A 558 -5.32 12.19 2.07
C THR A 558 -5.34 12.74 0.64
N SER A 559 -5.25 11.86 -0.35
CA SER A 559 -5.47 12.18 -1.76
C SER A 559 -6.94 12.31 -2.16
N ASN A 560 -7.87 11.96 -1.26
CA ASN A 560 -9.30 11.97 -1.52
C ASN A 560 -9.99 13.16 -0.84
N PRO A 561 -10.35 14.22 -1.59
CA PRO A 561 -10.93 15.42 -1.01
C PRO A 561 -12.26 15.17 -0.28
N SER A 562 -13.05 14.19 -0.72
CA SER A 562 -14.37 13.88 -0.13
C SER A 562 -14.22 13.48 1.33
N VAL A 563 -13.29 12.58 1.65
CA VAL A 563 -13.06 12.14 3.04
C VAL A 563 -12.28 13.17 3.86
N MET A 564 -11.40 13.96 3.24
CA MET A 564 -10.67 15.02 3.93
C MET A 564 -11.58 16.18 4.34
N LEU A 565 -12.43 16.66 3.43
CA LEU A 565 -13.43 17.69 3.72
C LEU A 565 -14.55 17.14 4.62
N GLY A 566 -14.93 15.86 4.45
CA GLY A 566 -15.83 15.16 5.38
C GLY A 566 -15.30 15.17 6.82
N ALA A 567 -13.99 14.95 7.03
CA ALA A 567 -13.39 15.01 8.36
C ALA A 567 -13.43 16.42 8.94
N GLY A 568 -13.18 17.43 8.10
CA GLY A 568 -13.34 18.83 8.46
C GLY A 568 -14.77 19.20 8.85
N LEU A 569 -15.78 18.66 8.15
CA LEU A 569 -17.19 18.86 8.46
C LEU A 569 -17.60 18.19 9.78
N VAL A 570 -17.11 16.97 10.05
CA VAL A 570 -17.30 16.31 11.36
C VAL A 570 -16.69 17.15 12.48
N ALA A 571 -15.46 17.64 12.30
CA ALA A 571 -14.81 18.50 13.28
C ALA A 571 -15.59 19.81 13.51
N LYS A 572 -16.09 20.44 12.43
CA LYS A 572 -16.92 21.64 12.50
C LYS A 572 -18.19 21.41 13.31
N LYS A 573 -18.99 20.39 12.96
CA LYS A 573 -20.24 20.07 13.66
C LYS A 573 -19.98 19.69 15.13
N ALA A 574 -18.89 18.98 15.41
CA ALA A 574 -18.47 18.66 16.79
C ALA A 574 -18.15 19.93 17.60
N CYS A 575 -17.36 20.86 17.06
CA CYS A 575 -17.07 22.15 17.70
C CYS A 575 -18.33 22.97 17.94
N GLU A 576 -19.22 23.05 16.94
CA GLU A 576 -20.49 23.80 17.04
C GLU A 576 -21.40 23.25 18.15
N LEU A 577 -21.35 21.94 18.40
CA LEU A 577 -22.05 21.27 19.50
C LEU A 577 -21.29 21.28 20.84
N GLY A 578 -20.04 21.77 20.86
CA GLY A 578 -19.22 21.90 22.07
C GLY A 578 -18.48 20.64 22.49
N LEU A 579 -18.23 19.71 21.57
CA LEU A 579 -17.37 18.56 21.81
C LEU A 579 -15.90 18.92 21.60
N GLU A 580 -15.01 18.33 22.41
CA GLU A 580 -13.57 18.50 22.31
C GLU A 580 -12.83 17.17 22.48
N VAL A 581 -11.78 16.95 21.68
CA VAL A 581 -10.88 15.80 21.84
C VAL A 581 -10.05 15.93 23.11
N LYS A 582 -10.07 14.87 23.95
CA LYS A 582 -9.27 14.76 25.18
C LYS A 582 -7.79 15.15 24.93
N PRO A 583 -7.18 15.94 25.83
CA PRO A 583 -5.89 16.58 25.54
C PRO A 583 -4.70 15.60 25.46
N TRP A 584 -4.80 14.44 26.11
CA TRP A 584 -3.76 13.40 26.08
C TRP A 584 -3.78 12.51 24.83
N ILE A 585 -4.76 12.70 23.93
CA ILE A 585 -4.81 11.96 22.65
C ILE A 585 -3.87 12.67 21.67
N LYS A 586 -2.91 11.90 21.12
CA LYS A 586 -1.98 12.38 20.09
C LYS A 586 -2.69 12.44 18.73
N THR A 587 -3.25 13.60 18.42
CA THR A 587 -3.90 13.88 17.13
C THR A 587 -2.91 14.48 16.13
N SER A 588 -2.98 14.06 14.86
CA SER A 588 -2.13 14.60 13.78
C SER A 588 -2.83 14.64 12.43
N LEU A 589 -2.52 15.67 11.64
CA LEU A 589 -2.90 15.80 10.24
C LEU A 589 -1.64 15.85 9.36
N ALA A 590 -1.44 14.83 8.53
CA ALA A 590 -0.31 14.73 7.60
C ALA A 590 -0.82 14.51 6.16
N PRO A 591 -1.14 15.59 5.43
CA PRO A 591 -1.61 15.50 4.06
C PRO A 591 -0.51 15.03 3.10
N GLY A 592 -0.89 14.31 2.04
CA GLY A 592 0.07 13.89 1.02
C GLY A 592 0.41 14.93 -0.05
N SER A 593 -0.19 16.13 -0.04
CA SER A 593 0.30 17.27 -0.84
C SER A 593 -0.14 18.61 -0.25
N GLY A 594 0.51 19.69 -0.67
CA GLY A 594 0.13 21.06 -0.31
C GLY A 594 -1.24 21.49 -0.86
N ALA A 595 -1.77 20.81 -1.88
CA ALA A 595 -3.11 21.10 -2.41
C ALA A 595 -4.21 20.82 -1.36
N VAL A 596 -4.00 19.81 -0.51
CA VAL A 596 -4.91 19.46 0.58
C VAL A 596 -5.09 20.59 1.57
N THR A 597 -3.98 21.12 2.06
CA THR A 597 -3.97 22.26 2.98
C THR A 597 -4.65 23.48 2.35
N LYS A 598 -4.43 23.74 1.05
CA LYS A 598 -5.07 24.86 0.34
C LYS A 598 -6.60 24.76 0.33
N TYR A 599 -7.16 23.59 -0.01
CA TYR A 599 -8.63 23.46 -0.02
C TYR A 599 -9.23 23.39 1.39
N LEU A 600 -8.51 22.87 2.39
CA LEU A 600 -8.93 22.90 3.80
C LEU A 600 -8.97 24.32 4.36
N HIS A 601 -8.03 25.18 3.96
CA HIS A 601 -8.07 26.60 4.29
C HIS A 601 -9.18 27.34 3.53
N LYS A 602 -9.34 27.07 2.22
CA LYS A 602 -10.36 27.71 1.39
C LYS A 602 -11.78 27.44 1.89
N SER A 603 -12.05 26.21 2.33
CA SER A 603 -13.34 25.80 2.92
C SER A 603 -13.56 26.34 4.35
N GLY A 604 -12.50 26.85 5.01
CA GLY A 604 -12.53 27.24 6.42
C GLY A 604 -12.53 26.07 7.41
N LEU A 605 -12.40 24.83 6.93
CA LEU A 605 -12.48 23.64 7.78
C LEU A 605 -11.20 23.34 8.57
N GLN A 606 -10.04 23.84 8.10
CA GLN A 606 -8.77 23.68 8.83
C GLN A 606 -8.85 24.23 10.27
N THR A 607 -9.58 25.32 10.49
CA THR A 607 -9.75 25.92 11.82
C THR A 607 -10.39 24.95 12.80
N TYR A 608 -11.41 24.21 12.38
CA TYR A 608 -12.11 23.25 13.24
C TYR A 608 -11.28 21.98 13.46
N LEU A 609 -10.54 21.53 12.44
CA LEU A 609 -9.56 20.44 12.61
C LEU A 609 -8.50 20.82 13.66
N ASN A 610 -7.96 22.05 13.60
CA ASN A 610 -7.00 22.55 14.58
C ASN A 610 -7.59 22.59 16.01
N GLN A 611 -8.84 23.06 16.16
CA GLN A 611 -9.54 23.07 17.47
C GLN A 611 -9.64 21.66 18.06
N GLN A 612 -9.85 20.64 17.23
CA GLN A 612 -9.86 19.23 17.66
C GLN A 612 -8.45 18.61 17.77
N GLY A 613 -7.40 19.40 17.62
CA GLY A 613 -6.01 18.98 17.75
C GLY A 613 -5.35 18.45 16.46
N PHE A 614 -6.08 18.34 15.35
CA PHE A 614 -5.57 17.89 14.04
C PHE A 614 -4.80 19.00 13.31
N HIS A 615 -3.77 19.52 13.96
CA HIS A 615 -2.83 20.46 13.37
C HIS A 615 -1.99 19.77 12.29
N LEU A 616 -1.61 20.54 11.28
CA LEU A 616 -0.69 20.10 10.24
C LEU A 616 0.69 19.78 10.86
N VAL A 617 1.12 18.52 10.73
CA VAL A 617 2.39 18.05 11.31
C VAL A 617 3.50 17.88 10.28
N GLY A 618 3.17 17.78 8.99
CA GLY A 618 4.12 17.50 7.91
C GLY A 618 3.44 17.04 6.63
N TYR A 619 4.18 17.11 5.53
CA TYR A 619 3.79 16.55 4.22
C TYR A 619 4.62 15.29 3.94
N GLY A 620 4.26 14.18 4.59
CA GLY A 620 4.99 12.93 4.50
C GLY A 620 4.29 11.77 5.21
N CYS A 621 4.86 10.57 5.11
CA CYS A 621 4.23 9.33 5.55
C CYS A 621 3.90 9.28 7.05
N THR A 622 4.71 9.93 7.90
CA THR A 622 4.47 10.10 9.35
C THR A 622 3.93 8.83 10.04
N THR A 623 2.76 8.89 10.68
CA THR A 623 2.17 7.78 11.42
C THR A 623 1.88 6.54 10.56
N CYS A 624 1.62 6.69 9.26
CA CYS A 624 1.38 5.56 8.35
C CYS A 624 2.59 4.61 8.28
N ILE A 625 3.81 5.17 8.33
CA ILE A 625 5.06 4.41 8.30
C ILE A 625 5.65 4.18 9.70
N GLY A 626 4.88 4.39 10.77
CA GLY A 626 5.35 4.25 12.15
C GLY A 626 6.20 5.42 12.66
N ASN A 627 6.38 6.48 11.87
CA ASN A 627 7.00 7.74 12.28
C ASN A 627 5.99 8.60 13.07
N SER A 628 5.30 7.99 14.03
CA SER A 628 4.27 8.63 14.84
C SER A 628 4.84 9.52 15.96
N GLY A 629 6.16 9.52 16.16
CA GLY A 629 6.84 10.16 17.30
C GLY A 629 6.45 9.55 18.65
N ASP A 630 7.05 10.04 19.74
CA ASP A 630 6.75 9.58 21.11
C ASP A 630 5.35 10.03 21.59
N LEU A 631 4.70 9.19 22.41
CA LEU A 631 3.62 9.64 23.27
C LEU A 631 4.18 10.48 24.43
N ASP A 632 3.34 11.33 25.02
CA ASP A 632 3.71 12.01 26.26
C ASP A 632 4.09 10.98 27.34
N GLU A 633 5.12 11.28 28.13
CA GLU A 633 5.69 10.36 29.11
C GLU A 633 4.64 9.88 30.13
N SER A 634 3.70 10.75 30.52
CA SER A 634 2.64 10.40 31.46
C SER A 634 1.65 9.39 30.88
N VAL A 635 1.32 9.52 29.59
CA VAL A 635 0.45 8.59 28.84
C VAL A 635 1.19 7.26 28.61
N ALA A 636 2.45 7.35 28.18
CA ALA A 636 3.32 6.21 27.94
C ALA A 636 3.48 5.33 29.21
N SER A 637 3.72 5.97 30.36
CA SER A 637 3.84 5.29 31.65
C SER A 637 2.50 4.72 32.10
N ALA A 638 1.40 5.47 31.97
CA ALA A 638 0.06 4.99 32.30
C ALA A 638 -0.31 3.72 31.51
N ILE A 639 0.08 3.62 30.23
CA ILE A 639 -0.13 2.42 29.42
C ILE A 639 0.74 1.26 29.92
N THR A 640 2.05 1.50 30.05
CA THR A 640 3.05 0.46 30.28
C THR A 640 2.94 -0.13 31.69
N ASP A 641 2.84 0.73 32.71
CA ASP A 641 2.83 0.34 34.12
C ASP A 641 1.54 -0.41 34.51
N ASN A 642 0.47 -0.21 33.74
CA ASN A 642 -0.84 -0.80 34.00
C ASN A 642 -1.22 -1.90 33.01
N ASP A 643 -0.36 -2.23 32.03
CA ASP A 643 -0.63 -3.18 30.94
C ASP A 643 -1.93 -2.88 30.17
N ILE A 644 -2.18 -1.61 29.87
CA ILE A 644 -3.38 -1.19 29.12
C ILE A 644 -3.21 -1.55 27.65
N VAL A 645 -4.23 -2.18 27.07
CA VAL A 645 -4.33 -2.37 25.60
C VAL A 645 -4.83 -1.07 24.99
N ALA A 646 -3.91 -0.14 24.75
CA ALA A 646 -4.21 1.15 24.14
C ALA A 646 -4.43 1.02 22.62
N ALA A 647 -5.30 1.88 22.09
CA ALA A 647 -5.70 1.88 20.68
C ALA A 647 -5.12 3.07 19.91
N ALA A 648 -4.76 2.83 18.64
CA ALA A 648 -4.59 3.86 17.63
C ALA A 648 -5.68 3.74 16.56
N VAL A 649 -6.18 4.87 16.07
CA VAL A 649 -7.06 4.93 14.90
C VAL A 649 -6.41 5.82 13.85
N LEU A 650 -6.24 5.31 12.64
CA LEU A 650 -5.52 6.03 11.58
C LEU A 650 -6.16 5.81 10.21
N SER A 651 -6.07 6.81 9.35
CA SER A 651 -6.51 6.71 7.94
C SER A 651 -5.44 6.09 7.03
N GLY A 652 -4.65 5.16 7.57
CA GLY A 652 -3.60 4.43 6.85
C GLY A 652 -4.11 3.19 6.11
N ASN A 653 -3.17 2.33 5.71
CA ASN A 653 -3.43 1.06 5.04
C ASN A 653 -2.85 -0.16 5.80
N ARG A 654 -1.93 0.06 6.76
CA ARG A 654 -1.32 -0.98 7.60
C ARG A 654 -1.49 -0.71 9.08
N ASN A 655 -1.84 -1.75 9.82
CA ASN A 655 -2.15 -1.70 11.25
C ASN A 655 -1.55 -2.91 12.01
N PHE A 656 -0.46 -3.49 11.50
CA PHE A 656 0.25 -4.56 12.20
C PHE A 656 0.71 -4.10 13.59
N GLU A 657 0.70 -5.03 14.56
CA GLU A 657 1.15 -4.74 15.92
C GLU A 657 2.61 -4.26 15.91
N GLY A 658 2.90 -3.16 16.61
CA GLY A 658 4.21 -2.51 16.64
C GLY A 658 4.55 -1.65 15.41
N ARG A 659 3.73 -1.67 14.35
CA ARG A 659 3.96 -0.87 13.14
C ARG A 659 3.62 0.60 13.32
N VAL A 660 2.50 0.90 13.96
CA VAL A 660 1.98 2.27 14.13
C VAL A 660 2.72 2.99 15.25
N HIS A 661 2.75 2.38 16.44
CA HIS A 661 3.50 2.85 17.58
C HIS A 661 3.80 1.67 18.53
N PRO A 662 4.94 1.66 19.25
CA PRO A 662 5.28 0.55 20.16
C PRO A 662 4.29 0.35 21.32
N GLN A 663 3.56 1.39 21.72
CA GLN A 663 2.63 1.36 22.85
C GLN A 663 1.17 1.17 22.44
N THR A 664 0.88 0.96 21.15
CA THR A 664 -0.49 0.70 20.66
C THR A 664 -0.61 -0.73 20.15
N ARG A 665 -1.10 -1.61 21.03
CA ARG A 665 -1.33 -3.03 20.74
C ARG A 665 -2.54 -3.25 19.82
N ALA A 666 -3.48 -2.30 19.81
CA ALA A 666 -4.65 -2.32 18.94
C ALA A 666 -4.59 -1.14 17.95
N ASN A 667 -4.67 -1.42 16.65
CA ASN A 667 -4.59 -0.39 15.61
C ASN A 667 -5.73 -0.59 14.60
N TYR A 668 -6.52 0.45 14.37
CA TYR A 668 -7.68 0.41 13.48
C TYR A 668 -7.52 1.35 12.30
N LEU A 669 -7.69 0.82 11.10
CA LEU A 669 -7.80 1.58 9.87
C LEU A 669 -9.24 2.10 9.75
N ALA A 670 -9.40 3.40 9.54
CA ALA A 670 -10.71 4.04 9.45
C ALA A 670 -10.67 5.22 8.47
N SER A 671 -11.83 5.65 7.98
CA SER A 671 -11.93 6.87 7.17
C SER A 671 -11.51 8.10 7.98
N PRO A 672 -10.93 9.14 7.36
CA PRO A 672 -10.58 10.39 8.06
C PRO A 672 -11.72 10.96 8.95
N PRO A 673 -13.00 10.97 8.54
CA PRO A 673 -14.09 11.39 9.43
C PRO A 673 -14.28 10.48 10.65
N LEU A 674 -14.12 9.15 10.50
CA LEU A 674 -14.14 8.22 11.64
C LEU A 674 -12.93 8.39 12.56
N VAL A 675 -11.75 8.76 12.04
CA VAL A 675 -10.59 9.09 12.88
C VAL A 675 -10.93 10.25 13.82
N VAL A 676 -11.61 11.30 13.31
CA VAL A 676 -12.08 12.42 14.15
C VAL A 676 -13.14 11.93 15.16
N ALA A 677 -14.10 11.12 14.74
CA ALA A 677 -15.14 10.60 15.63
C ALA A 677 -14.57 9.74 16.78
N TYR A 678 -13.61 8.85 16.50
CA TYR A 678 -12.94 8.05 17.52
C TYR A 678 -12.03 8.89 18.42
N ALA A 679 -11.42 9.96 17.91
CA ALA A 679 -10.68 10.91 18.75
C ALA A 679 -11.60 11.62 19.75
N LEU A 680 -12.79 12.03 19.31
CA LEU A 680 -13.80 12.67 20.15
C LEU A 680 -14.34 11.71 21.23
N ALA A 681 -14.67 10.47 20.84
CA ALA A 681 -15.09 9.44 21.79
C ALA A 681 -13.96 9.05 22.77
N GLY A 682 -12.72 9.06 22.29
CA GLY A 682 -11.52 8.70 23.05
C GLY A 682 -11.43 7.20 23.39
N THR A 683 -12.24 6.36 22.77
CA THR A 683 -12.25 4.90 22.96
C THR A 683 -12.74 4.19 21.71
N VAL A 684 -12.24 2.97 21.47
CA VAL A 684 -12.82 2.05 20.47
C VAL A 684 -13.94 1.19 21.05
N ASP A 685 -14.10 1.18 22.38
CA ASP A 685 -15.19 0.54 23.12
C ASP A 685 -16.45 1.41 23.11
N ILE A 686 -17.04 1.59 21.93
CA ILE A 686 -18.23 2.43 21.73
C ILE A 686 -19.12 1.85 20.63
N ASP A 687 -20.43 1.82 20.89
CA ASP A 687 -21.47 1.62 19.87
C ASP A 687 -22.01 2.99 19.44
N PHE A 688 -21.58 3.50 18.29
CA PHE A 688 -21.96 4.83 17.80
C PHE A 688 -23.46 5.00 17.50
N GLU A 689 -24.21 3.90 17.35
CA GLU A 689 -25.66 3.96 17.14
C GLU A 689 -26.40 4.20 18.47
N LYS A 690 -25.90 3.60 19.56
CA LYS A 690 -26.58 3.55 20.86
C LYS A 690 -25.99 4.46 21.92
N GLU A 691 -24.73 4.85 21.79
CA GLU A 691 -23.99 5.61 22.78
C GLU A 691 -23.59 6.99 22.25
N PRO A 692 -23.70 8.06 23.06
CA PRO A 692 -23.24 9.39 22.66
C PRO A 692 -21.71 9.42 22.62
N ILE A 693 -21.16 10.15 21.63
CA ILE A 693 -19.73 10.48 21.53
C ILE A 693 -19.28 11.34 22.72
N GLY A 694 -20.15 12.24 23.16
CA GLY A 694 -19.91 13.09 24.31
C GLY A 694 -21.16 13.89 24.68
N ILE A 695 -21.00 14.77 25.67
CA ILE A 695 -22.06 15.67 26.10
C ILE A 695 -21.82 17.03 25.45
N GLY A 696 -22.82 17.52 24.72
CA GLY A 696 -22.76 18.83 24.07
C GLY A 696 -22.91 19.98 25.07
N LYS A 697 -22.67 21.20 24.59
CA LYS A 697 -22.79 22.44 25.37
C LYS A 697 -24.19 22.71 25.94
N ASP A 698 -25.23 22.04 25.40
CA ASP A 698 -26.61 22.11 25.89
C ASP A 698 -26.93 21.03 26.95
N GLY A 699 -25.94 20.23 27.36
CA GLY A 699 -26.07 19.15 28.33
C GLY A 699 -26.67 17.86 27.75
N LYS A 700 -26.97 17.79 26.45
CA LYS A 700 -27.50 16.57 25.81
C LYS A 700 -26.38 15.70 25.25
N GLY A 701 -26.65 14.39 25.15
CA GLY A 701 -25.76 13.47 24.44
C GLY A 701 -25.74 13.78 22.94
N VAL A 702 -24.54 13.91 22.39
CA VAL A 702 -24.29 14.08 20.94
C VAL A 702 -23.87 12.74 20.37
N TYR A 703 -24.57 12.26 19.35
CA TYR A 703 -24.33 10.98 18.68
C TYR A 703 -23.58 11.18 17.36
N LEU A 704 -23.03 10.10 16.80
CA LEU A 704 -22.32 10.15 15.51
C LEU A 704 -23.18 10.77 14.40
N LYS A 705 -24.44 10.37 14.32
CA LYS A 705 -25.42 10.89 13.34
C LYS A 705 -25.64 12.41 13.42
N ASP A 706 -25.38 13.03 14.58
CA ASP A 706 -25.59 14.46 14.78
C ASP A 706 -24.45 15.30 14.18
N ILE A 707 -23.26 14.68 14.04
CA ILE A 707 -22.06 15.33 13.48
C ILE A 707 -21.63 14.76 12.12
N TRP A 708 -22.25 13.68 11.66
CA TRP A 708 -21.92 13.08 10.37
C TRP A 708 -22.45 13.93 9.21
N PRO A 709 -21.62 14.31 8.23
CA PRO A 709 -22.08 15.05 7.05
C PRO A 709 -22.82 14.14 6.08
N SER A 710 -23.80 14.73 5.38
CA SER A 710 -24.40 14.10 4.20
C SER A 710 -23.46 14.15 3.00
N ASN A 711 -23.70 13.27 2.02
CA ASN A 711 -22.97 13.25 0.76
C ASN A 711 -23.15 14.56 -0.02
N GLU A 712 -24.34 15.15 0.02
CA GLU A 712 -24.59 16.46 -0.59
C GLU A 712 -23.75 17.57 0.07
N GLU A 713 -23.70 17.63 1.41
CA GLU A 713 -22.86 18.60 2.12
C GLU A 713 -21.37 18.45 1.73
N ILE A 714 -20.87 17.22 1.61
CA ILE A 714 -19.50 16.98 1.16
C ILE A 714 -19.30 17.45 -0.27
N ALA A 715 -20.20 17.09 -1.19
CA ALA A 715 -20.10 17.44 -2.60
C ALA A 715 -20.11 18.95 -2.82
N GLU A 716 -20.94 19.71 -2.11
CA GLU A 716 -20.99 21.17 -2.17
C GLU A 716 -19.66 21.81 -1.73
N VAL A 717 -19.05 21.31 -0.64
CA VAL A 717 -17.76 21.83 -0.17
C VAL A 717 -16.62 21.45 -1.11
N VAL A 718 -16.62 20.22 -1.64
CA VAL A 718 -15.65 19.77 -2.66
C VAL A 718 -15.72 20.68 -3.89
N GLN A 719 -16.91 20.89 -4.44
CA GLN A 719 -17.11 21.69 -5.65
C GLN A 719 -16.70 23.16 -5.45
N SER A 720 -16.92 23.71 -4.27
CA SER A 720 -16.60 25.12 -3.97
C SER A 720 -15.14 25.36 -3.56
N SER A 721 -14.40 24.33 -3.14
CA SER A 721 -13.09 24.47 -2.50
C SER A 721 -11.94 23.76 -3.19
N VAL A 722 -12.20 22.74 -4.03
CA VAL A 722 -11.15 21.98 -4.72
C VAL A 722 -10.99 22.50 -6.14
N LEU A 723 -10.02 23.38 -6.35
CA LEU A 723 -9.91 24.17 -7.58
C LEU A 723 -8.60 23.91 -8.33
N PRO A 724 -8.59 23.94 -9.69
CA PRO A 724 -7.39 23.61 -10.47
C PRO A 724 -6.15 24.45 -10.20
N GLU A 725 -6.32 25.75 -9.89
CA GLU A 725 -5.22 26.64 -9.56
C GLU A 725 -4.46 26.21 -8.30
N MET A 726 -5.11 25.48 -7.38
CA MET A 726 -4.46 24.98 -6.18
C MET A 726 -3.43 23.90 -6.51
N PHE A 727 -3.76 23.00 -7.43
CA PHE A 727 -2.84 21.97 -7.93
C PHE A 727 -1.71 22.63 -8.72
N LYS A 728 -2.02 23.48 -9.69
CA LYS A 728 -1.01 24.20 -10.51
C LYS A 728 0.01 24.93 -9.63
N SER A 729 -0.45 25.77 -8.71
CA SER A 729 0.43 26.53 -7.83
C SER A 729 1.20 25.67 -6.82
N THR A 730 0.68 24.50 -6.43
CA THR A 730 1.44 23.56 -5.57
C THR A 730 2.59 22.94 -6.36
N TYR A 731 2.32 22.51 -7.59
CA TYR A 731 3.28 21.76 -8.39
C TYR A 731 4.26 22.63 -9.20
N GLU A 732 3.95 23.90 -9.46
CA GLU A 732 4.93 24.87 -9.95
C GLU A 732 6.04 25.16 -8.92
N ALA A 733 5.73 25.02 -7.64
CA ALA A 733 6.68 25.24 -6.54
C ALA A 733 7.46 23.98 -6.14
N ILE A 734 7.01 22.78 -6.54
CA ILE A 734 7.53 21.51 -6.01
C ILE A 734 9.01 21.29 -6.30
N THR A 735 9.47 21.71 -7.48
CA THR A 735 10.88 21.59 -7.89
C THR A 735 11.74 22.76 -7.41
N GLN A 736 11.14 23.83 -6.90
CA GLN A 736 11.89 24.97 -6.34
C GLN A 736 12.50 24.62 -4.97
N GLY A 737 11.88 23.68 -4.25
CA GLY A 737 12.31 23.24 -2.94
C GLY A 737 12.25 24.31 -1.86
N ASN A 738 12.56 23.90 -0.63
CA ASN A 738 12.62 24.82 0.50
C ASN A 738 14.03 25.45 0.63
N PRO A 739 14.17 26.62 1.31
CA PRO A 739 15.46 27.30 1.44
C PRO A 739 16.56 26.43 2.06
N ILE A 740 16.23 25.56 3.01
CA ILE A 740 17.19 24.68 3.70
C ILE A 740 17.75 23.64 2.72
N TRP A 741 16.87 23.00 1.93
CA TRP A 741 17.24 22.09 0.85
C TRP A 741 18.18 22.78 -0.16
N ASN A 742 17.82 23.99 -0.58
CA ASN A 742 18.59 24.75 -1.57
C ASN A 742 19.98 25.18 -1.08
N GLN A 743 20.20 25.23 0.24
CA GLN A 743 21.49 25.57 0.86
C GLN A 743 22.41 24.36 1.09
N LEU A 744 21.97 23.12 0.87
CA LEU A 744 22.82 21.92 1.00
C LEU A 744 23.97 21.92 -0.01
N SER A 745 25.20 22.21 0.42
CA SER A 745 26.37 22.13 -0.47
C SER A 745 26.61 20.67 -0.90
N VAL A 746 26.66 20.42 -2.21
CA VAL A 746 26.96 19.10 -2.79
C VAL A 746 28.13 19.21 -3.77
N PRO A 747 29.04 18.22 -3.82
CA PRO A 747 30.13 18.20 -4.80
C PRO A 747 29.60 18.14 -6.24
N SER A 748 30.33 18.73 -7.20
CA SER A 748 29.99 18.65 -8.63
C SER A 748 30.57 17.42 -9.34
N SER A 749 31.21 16.50 -8.61
CA SER A 749 31.81 15.29 -9.17
C SER A 749 30.75 14.25 -9.54
N ASN A 750 30.93 13.56 -10.68
CA ASN A 750 30.09 12.43 -11.09
C ASN A 750 30.33 11.17 -10.24
N LEU A 751 31.49 11.05 -9.59
CA LEU A 751 31.79 10.00 -8.62
C LEU A 751 31.54 10.52 -7.21
N TYR A 752 30.92 9.69 -6.38
CA TYR A 752 30.64 10.06 -5.00
C TYR A 752 31.91 10.03 -4.16
N ALA A 753 32.12 11.06 -3.34
CA ALA A 753 33.23 11.13 -2.41
C ALA A 753 32.83 10.47 -1.08
N TRP A 754 33.09 9.18 -0.94
CA TRP A 754 32.78 8.42 0.27
C TRP A 754 33.51 8.99 1.50
N ASP A 755 32.77 9.38 2.53
CA ASP A 755 33.33 9.80 3.82
C ASP A 755 33.50 8.56 4.73
N PRO A 756 34.74 8.20 5.12
CA PRO A 756 34.99 7.05 6.00
C PRO A 756 34.40 7.22 7.41
N ASN A 757 34.05 8.44 7.82
CA ASN A 757 33.39 8.71 9.11
C ASN A 757 31.87 8.67 9.02
N SER A 758 31.31 8.54 7.81
CA SER A 758 29.87 8.45 7.62
C SER A 758 29.31 7.23 8.34
N THR A 759 28.19 7.44 9.04
CA THR A 759 27.38 6.36 9.60
C THR A 759 26.10 6.11 8.80
N TYR A 760 25.85 6.91 7.76
CA TYR A 760 24.66 6.85 6.91
C TYR A 760 24.96 6.32 5.49
N ILE A 761 26.02 6.83 4.85
CA ILE A 761 26.36 6.56 3.45
C ILE A 761 27.72 5.87 3.39
N HIS A 762 27.72 4.57 3.10
CA HIS A 762 28.93 3.76 3.05
C HIS A 762 29.02 3.01 1.71
N GLN A 763 30.24 2.85 1.19
CA GLN A 763 30.47 2.08 -0.02
C GLN A 763 30.20 0.59 0.27
N PRO A 764 29.18 -0.03 -0.33
CA PRO A 764 28.91 -1.44 -0.14
C PRO A 764 30.03 -2.31 -0.74
N PRO A 765 30.30 -3.50 -0.17
CA PRO A 765 31.36 -4.38 -0.64
C PRO A 765 31.00 -5.18 -1.89
N TYR A 766 29.84 -4.93 -2.52
CA TYR A 766 29.24 -5.80 -3.56
C TYR A 766 30.18 -6.06 -4.74
N PHE A 767 30.91 -5.02 -5.18
CA PHE A 767 31.76 -5.07 -6.37
C PHE A 767 33.24 -5.28 -6.07
N LYS A 768 33.60 -5.52 -4.79
CA LYS A 768 35.00 -5.67 -4.38
C LYS A 768 35.63 -6.88 -5.05
N GLY A 769 36.66 -6.65 -5.86
CA GLY A 769 37.38 -7.71 -6.58
C GLY A 769 36.61 -8.28 -7.78
N MET A 770 35.59 -7.56 -8.27
CA MET A 770 34.89 -7.91 -9.51
C MET A 770 35.85 -7.87 -10.70
N SER A 771 35.71 -8.82 -11.62
CA SER A 771 36.44 -8.89 -12.89
C SER A 771 35.48 -8.74 -14.08
N VAL A 772 36.01 -8.36 -15.24
CA VAL A 772 35.22 -8.27 -16.49
C VAL A 772 34.62 -9.63 -16.86
N ASP A 773 35.40 -10.69 -16.72
CA ASP A 773 34.94 -12.05 -16.91
C ASP A 773 34.38 -12.60 -15.58
N PRO A 774 33.13 -13.08 -15.53
CA PRO A 774 32.56 -13.63 -14.31
C PRO A 774 33.28 -14.94 -13.95
N PRO A 775 33.55 -15.21 -12.66
CA PRO A 775 34.30 -16.40 -12.25
C PRO A 775 33.54 -17.72 -12.48
N GLY A 776 32.28 -17.66 -12.90
CA GLY A 776 31.40 -18.80 -13.10
C GLY A 776 30.71 -19.28 -11.81
N PRO A 777 29.70 -20.16 -11.92
CA PRO A 777 29.03 -20.72 -10.76
C PRO A 777 29.93 -21.74 -10.04
N HIS A 778 29.90 -21.76 -8.71
CA HIS A 778 30.63 -22.71 -7.87
C HIS A 778 29.69 -23.37 -6.85
N GLY A 779 29.96 -24.63 -6.50
CA GLY A 779 29.16 -25.34 -5.49
C GLY A 779 29.39 -24.81 -4.08
N VAL A 780 28.32 -24.69 -3.28
CA VAL A 780 28.41 -24.33 -1.87
C VAL A 780 28.49 -25.61 -1.03
N ALA A 781 29.62 -25.82 -0.34
CA ALA A 781 29.80 -26.93 0.60
C ALA A 781 29.55 -26.47 2.05
N PHE A 782 29.00 -27.35 2.89
CA PHE A 782 28.82 -27.15 4.34
C PHE A 782 27.91 -25.97 4.74
N ILE A 783 26.68 -25.92 4.23
CA ILE A 783 25.67 -24.94 4.66
C ILE A 783 25.30 -25.17 6.13
N ARG A 784 25.44 -24.13 6.96
CA ARG A 784 24.87 -24.10 8.32
C ARG A 784 23.58 -23.31 8.30
N THR A 785 22.52 -23.88 8.87
CA THR A 785 21.24 -23.18 9.05
C THR A 785 21.40 -22.06 10.09
N VAL A 786 21.16 -20.81 9.69
CA VAL A 786 21.23 -19.63 10.58
C VAL A 786 19.89 -19.38 11.29
N LEU A 787 18.76 -19.61 10.63
CA LEU A 787 17.42 -19.45 11.18
C LEU A 787 16.43 -20.41 10.49
N LEU A 788 15.39 -20.87 11.18
CA LEU A 788 14.37 -21.78 10.65
C LEU A 788 12.96 -21.30 11.04
N GLN A 789 12.35 -20.43 10.22
CA GLN A 789 11.02 -19.84 10.45
C GLN A 789 10.27 -19.51 9.15
N SER A 790 8.94 -19.36 9.23
CA SER A 790 8.10 -18.71 8.22
C SER A 790 8.02 -17.21 8.53
N ILE A 791 8.69 -16.37 7.73
CA ILE A 791 8.88 -14.94 8.04
C ILE A 791 8.04 -14.08 7.06
N LEU A 792 7.41 -13.02 7.57
CA LEU A 792 6.87 -11.93 6.75
C LEU A 792 8.02 -11.10 6.16
N TRP A 793 7.79 -10.28 5.15
CA TRP A 793 8.82 -9.37 4.60
C TRP A 793 9.48 -8.43 5.64
N SER A 794 8.94 -8.33 6.86
CA SER A 794 9.57 -7.70 8.03
C SER A 794 10.73 -8.51 8.62
N VAL A 795 11.56 -9.14 7.78
CA VAL A 795 12.89 -9.62 8.19
C VAL A 795 13.77 -8.42 8.57
N GLU A 796 13.51 -7.26 7.94
CA GLU A 796 14.12 -5.97 8.25
C GLU A 796 13.07 -5.03 8.85
N PHE A 797 13.33 -4.54 10.07
CA PHE A 797 12.44 -3.59 10.75
C PHE A 797 12.73 -2.17 10.27
N SER A 798 11.68 -1.45 9.86
CA SER A 798 11.71 0.01 9.75
C SER A 798 11.27 0.64 11.07
N GLY A 799 11.88 1.76 11.47
CA GLY A 799 11.57 2.45 12.71
C GLY A 799 12.73 2.44 13.72
N ARG A 800 12.42 2.33 15.03
CA ARG A 800 13.43 2.44 16.08
C ARG A 800 14.40 1.26 16.11
N THR A 801 15.68 1.57 16.18
CA THR A 801 16.71 0.60 16.60
C THR A 801 16.63 0.38 18.11
N SER A 802 16.50 -0.87 18.55
CA SER A 802 16.51 -1.20 19.98
C SER A 802 17.84 -0.79 20.63
N ILE A 803 17.78 -0.20 21.83
CA ILE A 803 18.96 0.16 22.63
C ILE A 803 19.86 -1.07 22.87
N HIS A 804 19.26 -2.25 23.07
CA HIS A 804 20.01 -3.50 23.23
C HIS A 804 20.76 -3.88 21.94
N MET A 805 20.17 -3.62 20.77
CA MET A 805 20.81 -3.89 19.48
C MET A 805 21.91 -2.88 19.19
N ALA A 806 21.71 -1.60 19.51
CA ALA A 806 22.74 -0.57 19.42
C ALA A 806 23.93 -0.87 20.35
N ALA A 807 23.67 -1.33 21.58
CA ALA A 807 24.69 -1.75 22.53
C ALA A 807 25.46 -3.00 22.05
N VAL A 808 24.77 -3.98 21.45
CA VAL A 808 25.41 -5.17 20.86
C VAL A 808 26.28 -4.79 19.66
N VAL A 809 25.81 -3.90 18.77
CA VAL A 809 26.62 -3.39 17.65
C VAL A 809 27.84 -2.62 18.15
N ALA A 810 27.69 -1.82 19.20
CA ALA A 810 28.79 -1.10 19.84
C ALA A 810 29.78 -2.01 20.60
N MET A 811 29.37 -3.21 21.03
CA MET A 811 30.27 -4.22 21.59
C MET A 811 30.99 -5.06 20.51
N ILE A 812 30.41 -5.15 19.31
CA ILE A 812 30.98 -5.90 18.18
C ILE A 812 32.00 -5.05 17.40
N LYS A 813 31.77 -3.74 17.27
CA LYS A 813 32.76 -2.76 16.81
C LYS A 813 33.85 -2.57 17.86
#